data_AF-A0A814ERV0-F1
#
_entry.id   AF-A0A814ERV0-F1
#
_cell.length_a   1.000
_cell.length_b   1.000
_cell.length_c   1.000
_cell.angle_alpha   90.00
_cell.angle_beta   90.00
_cell.angle_gamma   90.00
#
_symmetry.space_group_name_H-M   'P 1'
#
loop_
_entity.id
_entity.type
_entity.pdbx_description
1 polymer ?
#
loop_
_entity_poly.entity_id
_entity_poly.type
_entity_poly.pdbx_seq_one_letter_code
_entity_poly.pdbx_strand_id
1 'polypeptide(L)'
;MEQKLNLIEGMYHFDQSIHQWILCPCISLISDDLKNSCTDDMYIPKHCQFITWNIHSDFSFTNFRYQAILKTLQTLLPDIICLQEVTFDFLNLLLNEIWLQENNYYIIIMGTILDHNQKQSYGQLMLTKNFHARAFSICPLYLSEDSLSIKQQEVKKYIIARFELHSEVAIDLVNLHLDDVDEKRCQTLEYFFKTMNMQNYMLIGDFNFGDNHIKEQHILQKYQFQIHDLWKDIYDIEENPGYTFDPSQSQISHRSDRYLLHLLQNLSYSIEHLNMIGLDTILIDSINNKRMNQSDHFGLQLILNFQIRAISDCSALAIVPAINMEPLIELVREQCDPLMNQWPIHINLFWPFFDLTNIQDDNEEIILLPLRLLLAQFESFDIEINEINFSIENHTIFMPLNSQSNKYIKQLHAQIKQLFSQCLCKTTDDDYNPYLTIGQFDGQVKSKLTLTNSIQFPVRYISILQKSTSFHITYQLPLGSVLEPIGLHQFGNINCDLEEFFNQMNLYENKKSYEQKQEKFHRLSICFEEIFNKNTLHCFTCAFLPYGSFRLGLNGEDLDTVFVLSQQKSLENKTNLDQTFLRLRYQLPELTNLILDLLEKQIHRVFNNEIIDCRNIQAIYPILSILFNDQTRIEIFVQIKEVSVIDEIDLLSNFYEPVHGVHDIERLIIYVRYPVIFQYFLTFIRTWAQHTGIYGQVYGYLGGFSWAILCAYICHKFLSLNTYSFAGSE
;
A
#
# COMPACT_ATOMS: atom_id res chain seq x y z
N MET A 1 50.26 14.17 18.22
CA MET A 1 49.65 14.62 19.48
C MET A 1 48.34 13.84 19.59
N GLU A 2 48.29 12.80 20.43
CA GLU A 2 47.03 12.10 20.70
C GLU A 2 46.09 13.07 21.41
N GLN A 3 45.06 13.55 20.71
CA GLN A 3 43.95 14.26 21.35
C GLN A 3 43.23 13.23 22.24
N LYS A 4 43.40 13.34 23.56
CA LYS A 4 42.47 12.69 24.50
C LYS A 4 41.14 13.43 24.43
N LEU A 5 40.32 13.06 23.45
CA LEU A 5 38.92 13.48 23.39
C LEU A 5 38.20 12.83 24.58
N ASN A 6 37.74 13.66 25.53
CA ASN A 6 36.79 13.22 26.54
C ASN A 6 35.41 13.12 25.89
N LEU A 7 35.22 12.10 25.05
CA LEU A 7 33.94 11.83 24.40
C LEU A 7 32.92 11.39 25.46
N ILE A 8 31.68 11.81 25.26
CA ILE A 8 30.48 11.32 25.93
C ILE A 8 29.46 10.85 24.88
N GLU A 9 28.43 10.14 25.31
CA GLU A 9 27.30 9.77 24.44
C GLU A 9 26.66 11.03 23.84
N GLY A 10 26.49 11.06 22.51
CA GLY A 10 25.98 12.25 21.83
C GLY A 10 26.28 12.30 20.32
N MET A 11 25.83 13.38 19.69
CA MET A 11 26.09 13.67 18.28
C MET A 11 27.25 14.66 18.15
N TYR A 12 28.21 14.39 17.27
CA TYR A 12 29.41 15.20 17.07
C TYR A 12 29.55 15.61 15.60
N HIS A 13 30.19 16.76 15.37
CA HIS A 13 30.67 17.19 14.06
C HIS A 13 32.12 17.66 14.17
N PHE A 14 32.88 17.59 13.07
CA PHE A 14 34.25 18.08 13.06
C PHE A 14 34.29 19.56 12.65
N ASP A 15 34.80 20.42 13.54
CA ASP A 15 35.01 21.83 13.23
C ASP A 15 36.41 22.03 12.63
N GLN A 16 36.43 22.35 11.34
CA GLN A 16 37.66 22.59 10.58
C GLN A 16 38.45 23.81 11.07
N SER A 17 37.79 24.80 11.70
CA SER A 17 38.47 26.02 12.18
C SER A 17 39.38 25.74 13.38
N ILE A 18 38.96 24.84 14.27
CA ILE A 18 39.70 24.47 15.47
C ILE A 18 40.30 23.06 15.41
N HIS A 19 40.05 22.31 14.34
CA HIS A 19 40.52 20.94 14.10
C HIS A 19 40.14 19.99 15.25
N GLN A 20 38.87 20.05 15.67
CA GLN A 20 38.34 19.26 16.80
C GLN A 20 36.91 18.78 16.54
N TRP A 21 36.59 17.63 17.10
CA TRP A 21 35.23 17.12 17.21
C TRP A 21 34.45 17.89 18.29
N ILE A 22 33.34 18.51 17.91
CA ILE A 22 32.48 19.29 18.80
C ILE A 22 31.15 18.57 18.98
N LEU A 23 30.71 18.46 20.24
CA LEU A 23 29.39 17.95 20.60
C LEU A 23 28.29 18.92 20.13
N CYS A 24 27.38 18.42 19.32
CA CYS A 24 26.21 19.17 18.85
C CYS A 24 25.14 19.25 19.96
N PRO A 25 24.36 20.35 20.03
CA PRO A 25 23.16 20.39 20.85
C PRO A 25 22.19 19.30 20.39
N CYS A 26 21.65 18.53 21.35
CA CYS A 26 20.75 17.41 21.06
C CYS A 26 19.32 17.74 21.46
N ILE A 27 18.37 17.43 20.57
CA ILE A 27 16.93 17.40 20.85
C ILE A 27 16.54 15.93 21.00
N SER A 28 15.92 15.58 22.13
CA SER A 28 15.37 14.24 22.35
C SER A 28 14.14 14.04 21.46
N LEU A 29 13.94 12.82 20.93
CA LEU A 29 12.77 12.47 20.13
C LEU A 29 11.44 12.72 20.86
N ILE A 30 11.42 12.58 22.20
CA ILE A 30 10.23 12.81 23.02
C ILE A 30 9.90 14.31 23.12
N SER A 31 10.92 15.16 23.03
CA SER A 31 10.82 16.61 23.15
C SER A 31 10.65 17.34 21.81
N ASP A 32 10.75 16.63 20.69
CA ASP A 32 10.62 17.22 19.36
C ASP A 32 9.15 17.44 19.02
N ASP A 33 8.76 18.70 18.81
CA ASP A 33 7.49 19.07 18.20
C ASP A 33 7.75 19.26 16.71
N LEU A 34 7.03 18.52 15.85
CA LEU A 34 7.12 18.61 14.38
C LEU A 34 6.95 20.06 13.88
N LYS A 35 6.32 20.95 14.66
CA LYS A 35 6.16 22.38 14.36
C LYS A 35 7.42 23.25 14.49
N ASN A 36 8.51 22.72 15.06
CA ASN A 36 9.76 23.47 15.15
C ASN A 36 10.36 23.70 13.75
N SER A 37 10.96 24.87 13.52
CA SER A 37 11.57 25.24 12.24
C SER A 37 12.73 24.32 11.90
N CYS A 38 12.69 23.70 10.72
CA CYS A 38 13.74 22.88 10.18
C CYS A 38 14.79 23.74 9.44
N THR A 39 16.05 23.32 9.46
CA THR A 39 17.16 23.94 8.72
C THR A 39 17.60 23.01 7.58
N ASP A 40 18.18 23.57 6.51
CA ASP A 40 18.49 22.81 5.28
C ASP A 40 19.44 21.61 5.51
N ASP A 41 20.26 21.67 6.57
CA ASP A 41 21.19 20.65 7.02
C ASP A 41 20.52 19.49 7.81
N MET A 42 19.19 19.46 7.92
CA MET A 42 18.44 18.35 8.51
C MET A 42 17.75 17.45 7.46
N TYR A 43 17.79 17.84 6.18
CA TYR A 43 17.15 17.10 5.12
C TYR A 43 18.01 15.93 4.63
N ILE A 44 17.44 14.73 4.63
CA ILE A 44 18.04 13.60 3.92
C ILE A 44 17.97 13.86 2.40
N PRO A 45 19.05 13.58 1.65
CA PRO A 45 19.02 13.76 0.20
C PRO A 45 18.01 12.80 -0.44
N LYS A 46 17.38 13.23 -1.54
CA LYS A 46 16.42 12.38 -2.28
C LYS A 46 17.07 11.10 -2.79
N HIS A 47 18.28 11.23 -3.36
CA HIS A 47 19.16 10.12 -3.70
C HIS A 47 20.08 9.92 -2.51
N CYS A 48 19.98 8.79 -1.82
CA CYS A 48 20.70 8.55 -0.57
C CYS A 48 21.33 7.16 -0.56
N GLN A 49 22.63 7.13 -0.29
CA GLN A 49 23.40 5.91 -0.12
C GLN A 49 23.52 5.55 1.37
N PHE A 50 23.04 4.36 1.72
CA PHE A 50 23.12 3.75 3.03
C PHE A 50 24.15 2.64 3.04
N ILE A 51 24.90 2.53 4.14
CA ILE A 51 25.72 1.36 4.44
C ILE A 51 25.39 0.85 5.84
N THR A 52 25.25 -0.46 5.98
CA THR A 52 25.28 -1.13 7.28
C THR A 52 26.38 -2.17 7.36
N TRP A 53 27.06 -2.25 8.50
CA TRP A 53 28.13 -3.22 8.69
C TRP A 53 28.38 -3.53 10.17
N ASN A 54 28.33 -4.82 10.53
CA ASN A 54 28.86 -5.31 11.80
C ASN A 54 30.40 -5.38 11.78
N ILE A 55 31.06 -4.66 12.70
CA ILE A 55 32.50 -4.42 12.71
C ILE A 55 33.29 -5.49 13.48
N HIS A 56 32.67 -6.24 14.40
CA HIS A 56 33.41 -7.07 15.36
C HIS A 56 32.83 -8.48 15.51
N SER A 57 33.68 -9.51 15.49
CA SER A 57 33.37 -10.83 16.09
C SER A 57 34.64 -11.65 16.39
N ASP A 58 35.72 -11.50 15.60
CA ASP A 58 37.05 -12.13 15.82
C ASP A 58 38.17 -11.09 16.09
N PHE A 59 38.98 -11.32 17.14
CA PHE A 59 40.14 -10.48 17.54
C PHE A 59 41.40 -10.74 16.71
N SER A 60 41.34 -11.63 15.72
CA SER A 60 42.47 -11.94 14.86
C SER A 60 42.71 -10.84 13.82
N PHE A 61 43.94 -10.28 13.80
CA PHE A 61 44.39 -9.29 12.81
C PHE A 61 43.53 -8.01 12.73
N THR A 62 42.90 -7.62 13.84
CA THR A 62 41.96 -6.50 13.94
C THR A 62 42.43 -5.21 13.26
N ASN A 63 43.70 -4.83 13.43
CA ASN A 63 44.23 -3.60 12.80
C ASN A 63 44.17 -3.64 11.26
N PHE A 64 44.48 -4.78 10.63
CA PHE A 64 44.41 -4.90 9.16
C PHE A 64 42.96 -4.85 8.68
N ARG A 65 42.05 -5.48 9.43
CA ARG A 65 40.61 -5.49 9.15
C ARG A 65 40.01 -4.09 9.24
N TYR A 66 40.30 -3.36 10.32
CA TYR A 66 39.84 -1.99 10.52
C TYR A 66 40.28 -1.07 9.39
N GLN A 67 41.55 -1.16 8.98
CA GLN A 67 42.08 -0.36 7.86
C GLN A 67 41.40 -0.71 6.53
N ALA A 68 41.11 -1.99 6.27
CA ALA A 68 40.41 -2.39 5.06
C ALA A 68 38.95 -1.89 5.03
N ILE A 69 38.24 -1.99 6.16
CA ILE A 69 36.86 -1.48 6.29
C ILE A 69 36.85 0.04 6.07
N LEU A 70 37.75 0.78 6.73
CA LEU A 70 37.85 2.24 6.57
C LEU A 70 38.13 2.63 5.12
N LYS A 71 39.01 1.88 4.42
CA LYS A 71 39.29 2.11 3.00
C LYS A 71 38.07 1.84 2.11
N THR A 72 37.29 0.79 2.42
CA THR A 72 36.05 0.49 1.70
C THR A 72 35.03 1.62 1.90
N LEU A 73 34.83 2.09 3.14
CA LEU A 73 33.95 3.22 3.45
C LEU A 73 34.41 4.51 2.77
N GLN A 74 35.71 4.80 2.77
CA GLN A 74 36.29 5.96 2.07
C GLN A 74 36.03 5.92 0.56
N THR A 75 36.16 4.73 -0.05
CA THR A 75 35.97 4.55 -1.50
C THR A 75 34.52 4.74 -1.89
N LEU A 76 33.58 4.27 -1.06
CA LEU A 76 32.15 4.35 -1.30
C LEU A 76 31.54 5.70 -0.92
N LEU A 77 32.14 6.41 0.04
CA LEU A 77 31.73 7.73 0.54
C LEU A 77 30.20 7.88 0.79
N PRO A 78 29.58 6.96 1.53
CA PRO A 78 28.12 6.87 1.70
C PRO A 78 27.54 8.09 2.43
N ASP A 79 26.26 8.37 2.21
CA ASP A 79 25.55 9.46 2.88
C ASP A 79 25.18 9.09 4.32
N ILE A 80 24.81 7.83 4.57
CA ILE A 80 24.48 7.31 5.90
C ILE A 80 25.23 5.99 6.16
N ILE A 81 25.82 5.87 7.36
CA ILE A 81 26.53 4.67 7.81
C ILE A 81 25.98 4.23 9.17
N CYS A 82 25.46 3.00 9.24
CA CYS A 82 25.03 2.35 10.46
C CYS A 82 26.01 1.22 10.81
N LEU A 83 26.76 1.38 11.89
CA LEU A 83 27.73 0.36 12.31
C LEU A 83 27.29 -0.30 13.60
N GLN A 84 27.47 -1.61 13.68
CA GLN A 84 27.22 -2.43 14.87
C GLN A 84 28.53 -3.02 15.41
N GLU A 85 28.53 -3.36 16.70
CA GLU A 85 29.68 -3.88 17.46
C GLU A 85 30.97 -3.07 17.33
N VAL A 86 30.86 -1.74 17.27
CA VAL A 86 32.00 -0.83 17.18
C VAL A 86 32.76 -0.80 18.50
N THR A 87 34.06 -1.06 18.45
CA THR A 87 34.98 -0.94 19.59
C THR A 87 35.56 0.47 19.71
N PHE A 88 36.09 0.80 20.90
CA PHE A 88 36.79 2.07 21.10
C PHE A 88 37.99 2.27 20.16
N ASP A 89 38.73 1.20 19.86
CA ASP A 89 39.90 1.26 18.98
C ASP A 89 39.49 1.58 17.53
N PHE A 90 38.40 0.98 17.04
CA PHE A 90 37.87 1.32 15.72
C PHE A 90 37.37 2.77 15.68
N LEU A 91 36.62 3.20 16.70
CA LEU A 91 36.14 4.58 16.82
C LEU A 91 37.30 5.58 16.76
N ASN A 92 38.40 5.32 17.48
CA ASN A 92 39.57 6.20 17.44
C ASN A 92 40.23 6.26 16.06
N LEU A 93 40.32 5.13 15.33
CA LEU A 93 40.84 5.16 13.97
C LEU A 93 39.91 5.98 13.06
N LEU A 94 38.61 5.71 13.12
CA LEU A 94 37.58 6.40 12.33
C LEU A 94 37.59 7.92 12.53
N LEU A 95 37.67 8.39 13.78
CA LEU A 95 37.70 9.83 14.10
C LEU A 95 38.96 10.55 13.59
N ASN A 96 40.03 9.81 13.32
CA ASN A 96 41.30 10.33 12.78
C ASN A 96 41.35 10.30 11.24
N GLU A 97 40.35 9.73 10.57
CA GLU A 97 40.31 9.68 9.10
C GLU A 97 40.07 11.07 8.50
N ILE A 98 40.98 11.51 7.63
CA ILE A 98 40.94 12.82 6.98
C ILE A 98 39.70 12.96 6.10
N TRP A 99 39.35 11.91 5.36
CA TRP A 99 38.19 11.94 4.46
C TRP A 99 36.88 12.19 5.23
N LEU A 100 36.79 11.73 6.47
CA LEU A 100 35.60 11.91 7.30
C LEU A 100 35.51 13.36 7.80
N GLN A 101 36.67 13.94 8.17
CA GLN A 101 36.80 15.34 8.60
C GLN A 101 36.57 16.35 7.46
N GLU A 102 36.98 16.01 6.23
CA GLU A 102 36.84 16.87 5.04
C GLU A 102 35.44 16.83 4.42
N ASN A 103 34.70 15.73 4.56
CA ASN A 103 33.38 15.54 3.96
C ASN A 103 32.20 15.85 4.92
N ASN A 104 32.44 16.63 5.98
CA ASN A 104 31.43 17.11 6.92
C ASN A 104 30.50 16.02 7.47
N TYR A 105 31.08 14.95 8.01
CA TYR A 105 30.31 13.90 8.67
C TYR A 105 29.87 14.32 10.08
N TYR A 106 28.62 14.03 10.41
CA TYR A 106 28.08 14.01 11.76
C TYR A 106 28.09 12.57 12.28
N ILE A 107 28.34 12.38 13.57
CA ILE A 107 28.47 11.05 14.19
C ILE A 107 27.66 11.00 15.49
N ILE A 108 26.70 10.09 15.56
CA ILE A 108 26.01 9.73 16.81
C ILE A 108 26.77 8.57 17.46
N ILE A 109 27.32 8.82 18.65
CA ILE A 109 28.15 7.87 19.41
C ILE A 109 27.37 7.34 20.60
N MET A 110 27.21 6.02 20.67
CA MET A 110 26.63 5.35 21.84
C MET A 110 27.65 5.24 22.99
N GLY A 111 27.21 5.52 24.22
CA GLY A 111 28.11 5.61 25.38
C GLY A 111 28.78 4.30 25.77
N THR A 112 28.23 3.15 25.38
CA THR A 112 28.84 1.83 25.67
C THR A 112 30.18 1.64 24.98
N ILE A 113 30.44 2.31 23.85
CA ILE A 113 31.73 2.28 23.14
C ILE A 113 32.84 2.91 24.00
N LEU A 114 32.47 3.84 24.89
CA LEU A 114 33.38 4.67 25.67
C LEU A 114 33.72 4.06 27.04
N ASP A 115 33.12 2.92 27.42
CA ASP A 115 33.40 2.28 28.70
C ASP A 115 34.73 1.50 28.64
N HIS A 116 35.81 2.16 29.08
CA HIS A 116 37.16 1.60 29.14
C HIS A 116 37.35 0.50 30.21
N ASN A 117 36.40 0.36 31.16
CA ASN A 117 36.57 -0.56 32.28
C ASN A 117 36.23 -2.01 31.91
N GLN A 118 35.59 -2.23 30.76
CA GLN A 118 35.24 -3.56 30.25
C GLN A 118 36.16 -3.94 29.10
N LYS A 119 36.86 -5.07 29.21
CA LYS A 119 37.85 -5.54 28.21
C LYS A 119 37.27 -5.89 26.83
N GLN A 120 35.96 -5.73 26.61
CA GLN A 120 35.24 -6.06 25.39
C GLN A 120 34.02 -5.14 25.19
N SER A 121 34.12 -3.86 25.56
CA SER A 121 33.03 -2.93 25.32
C SER A 121 32.88 -2.64 23.82
N TYR A 122 31.64 -2.77 23.33
CA TYR A 122 31.26 -2.42 21.97
C TYR A 122 29.93 -1.67 21.97
N GLY A 123 29.62 -1.06 20.85
CA GLY A 123 28.37 -0.34 20.69
C GLY A 123 28.02 -0.05 19.24
N GLN A 124 27.16 0.95 19.05
CA GLN A 124 26.64 1.30 17.74
C GLN A 124 27.02 2.73 17.39
N LEU A 125 27.24 2.98 16.09
CA LEU A 125 27.46 4.31 15.53
C LEU A 125 26.47 4.57 14.40
N MET A 126 26.03 5.82 14.27
CA MET A 126 25.35 6.30 13.08
C MET A 126 26.09 7.53 12.55
N LEU A 127 26.48 7.52 11.27
CA LEU A 127 27.16 8.63 10.62
C LEU A 127 26.33 9.17 9.48
N THR A 128 26.33 10.49 9.29
CA THR A 128 25.60 11.18 8.21
C THR A 128 26.49 12.23 7.54
N LYS A 129 26.50 12.31 6.21
CA LYS A 129 27.38 13.19 5.43
C LYS A 129 26.64 14.47 5.02
N ASN A 130 27.15 15.65 5.37
CA ASN A 130 26.59 16.97 5.04
C ASN A 130 25.21 17.31 5.65
N PHE A 131 24.58 16.41 6.40
CA PHE A 131 23.34 16.66 7.14
C PHE A 131 23.36 15.91 8.47
N HIS A 132 22.43 16.24 9.36
CA HIS A 132 22.35 15.72 10.72
C HIS A 132 20.91 15.41 11.13
N ALA A 133 20.74 14.57 12.16
CA ALA A 133 19.43 14.22 12.67
C ALA A 133 18.77 15.43 13.35
N ARG A 134 17.48 15.66 13.05
CA ARG A 134 16.64 16.66 13.73
C ARG A 134 16.54 16.36 15.22
N ALA A 135 16.32 15.10 15.54
CA ALA A 135 16.27 14.57 16.89
C ALA A 135 16.76 13.13 16.90
N PHE A 136 17.35 12.69 18.00
CA PHE A 136 17.73 11.29 18.17
C PHE A 136 17.54 10.84 19.60
N SER A 137 17.48 9.53 19.81
CA SER A 137 17.51 8.93 21.15
C SER A 137 18.21 7.58 21.11
N ILE A 138 18.79 7.21 22.25
CA ILE A 138 19.42 5.92 22.46
C ILE A 138 18.55 5.18 23.47
N CYS A 139 17.90 4.12 22.99
CA CYS A 139 16.81 3.46 23.70
C CYS A 139 17.18 2.01 24.04
N PRO A 140 16.71 1.45 25.18
CA PRO A 140 16.85 0.04 25.47
C PRO A 140 15.93 -0.81 24.57
N LEU A 141 16.38 -2.01 24.15
CA LEU A 141 15.57 -2.92 23.32
C LEU A 141 14.36 -3.54 24.06
N TYR A 142 14.35 -3.54 25.40
CA TYR A 142 13.25 -4.07 26.21
C TYR A 142 12.81 -3.05 27.26
N LEU A 143 11.50 -2.82 27.32
CA LEU A 143 10.80 -2.09 28.38
C LEU A 143 9.62 -2.98 28.81
N SER A 144 9.85 -4.02 29.61
CA SER A 144 8.72 -4.71 30.24
C SER A 144 8.29 -3.93 31.49
N GLU A 145 7.00 -3.66 31.63
CA GLU A 145 6.42 -2.97 32.80
C GLU A 145 6.68 -3.71 34.14
N ASP A 146 7.08 -4.98 34.08
CA ASP A 146 7.42 -5.81 35.25
C ASP A 146 8.89 -5.72 35.71
N SER A 147 9.72 -4.88 35.09
CA SER A 147 11.17 -4.86 35.34
C SER A 147 11.62 -4.02 36.55
N LEU A 148 10.85 -3.97 37.64
CA LEU A 148 11.33 -3.44 38.94
C LEU A 148 12.21 -4.44 39.72
N SER A 149 12.49 -5.62 39.17
CA SER A 149 13.20 -6.70 39.88
C SER A 149 14.33 -7.40 39.11
N ILE A 150 14.81 -6.84 37.99
CA ILE A 150 15.98 -7.39 37.29
C ILE A 150 17.24 -6.62 37.72
N LYS A 151 18.07 -7.27 38.52
CA LYS A 151 19.43 -6.81 38.84
C LYS A 151 20.23 -6.66 37.54
N GLN A 152 20.69 -5.44 37.23
CA GLN A 152 21.90 -5.11 36.44
C GLN A 152 22.36 -6.17 35.41
N GLN A 153 21.49 -6.55 34.47
CA GLN A 153 21.95 -7.13 33.20
C GLN A 153 21.96 -5.98 32.18
N GLU A 154 23.07 -5.83 31.48
CA GLU A 154 23.23 -4.82 30.42
C GLU A 154 22.23 -5.08 29.31
N VAL A 155 21.20 -4.24 29.24
CA VAL A 155 20.20 -4.30 28.18
C VAL A 155 20.83 -3.73 26.90
N LYS A 156 20.87 -4.52 25.82
CA LYS A 156 21.27 -4.03 24.49
C LYS A 156 20.41 -2.81 24.13
N LYS A 157 21.06 -1.80 23.56
CA LYS A 157 20.43 -0.51 23.17
C LYS A 157 20.48 -0.34 21.66
N TYR A 158 19.62 0.52 21.13
CA TYR A 158 19.59 0.93 19.72
C TYR A 158 19.63 2.45 19.58
N ILE A 159 20.05 2.91 18.41
CA ILE A 159 20.02 4.34 18.03
C ILE A 159 18.81 4.54 17.12
N ILE A 160 17.94 5.48 17.46
CA ILE A 160 16.88 5.98 16.57
C ILE A 160 17.13 7.46 16.32
N ALA A 161 17.12 7.86 15.05
CA ALA A 161 17.37 9.22 14.61
C ALA A 161 16.31 9.64 13.58
N ARG A 162 15.69 10.79 13.82
CA ARG A 162 14.68 11.38 12.95
C ARG A 162 15.32 12.33 11.95
N PHE A 163 15.00 12.13 10.69
CA PHE A 163 15.41 12.98 9.59
C PHE A 163 14.19 13.56 8.89
N GLU A 164 14.35 14.76 8.35
CA GLU A 164 13.32 15.38 7.54
C GLU A 164 13.57 15.04 6.07
N LEU A 165 12.50 14.79 5.34
CA LEU A 165 12.44 14.88 3.90
C LEU A 165 11.76 16.23 3.58
N HIS A 166 11.88 16.70 2.34
CA HIS A 166 11.15 17.89 1.93
C HIS A 166 9.62 17.76 2.19
N SER A 167 8.92 18.87 2.38
CA SER A 167 7.45 18.92 2.57
C SER A 167 6.89 18.34 3.89
N GLU A 168 7.55 18.57 5.03
CA GLU A 168 7.08 18.15 6.38
C GLU A 168 6.92 16.63 6.56
N VAL A 169 7.59 15.82 5.73
CA VAL A 169 7.60 14.36 5.87
C VAL A 169 8.87 13.94 6.60
N ALA A 170 8.74 13.31 7.76
CA ALA A 170 9.89 12.76 8.48
C ALA A 170 10.04 11.25 8.25
N ILE A 171 11.27 10.75 8.42
CA ILE A 171 11.59 9.32 8.48
C ILE A 171 12.52 9.05 9.66
N ASP A 172 12.22 7.99 10.41
CA ASP A 172 13.04 7.53 11.52
C ASP A 172 13.97 6.39 11.08
N LEU A 173 15.28 6.60 11.21
CA LEU A 173 16.27 5.57 10.94
C LEU A 173 16.68 4.91 12.25
N VAL A 174 16.59 3.59 12.30
CA VAL A 174 16.89 2.81 13.50
C VAL A 174 18.07 1.89 13.22
N ASN A 175 19.21 2.18 13.84
CA ASN A 175 20.36 1.29 13.82
C ASN A 175 20.17 0.19 14.89
N LEU A 176 20.06 -1.06 14.44
CA LEU A 176 19.75 -2.21 15.26
C LEU A 176 20.88 -3.23 15.30
N HIS A 177 21.05 -3.78 16.49
CA HIS A 177 21.78 -5.02 16.72
C HIS A 177 20.96 -5.86 17.71
N LEU A 178 20.15 -6.79 17.18
CA LEU A 178 19.16 -7.52 18.00
C LEU A 178 19.82 -8.54 18.95
N ASP A 179 19.05 -9.15 19.84
CA ASP A 179 19.54 -10.14 20.80
C ASP A 179 19.77 -11.51 20.13
N ASP A 180 20.59 -12.37 20.73
CA ASP A 180 20.83 -13.73 20.21
C ASP A 180 19.69 -14.70 20.58
N VAL A 181 18.82 -14.30 21.50
CA VAL A 181 17.63 -15.08 21.91
C VAL A 181 16.44 -14.76 21.00
N ASP A 182 15.89 -15.79 20.39
CA ASP A 182 14.78 -15.73 19.42
C ASP A 182 13.50 -15.06 19.98
N GLU A 183 13.07 -15.42 21.18
CA GLU A 183 11.87 -14.87 21.84
C GLU A 183 11.97 -13.35 22.01
N LYS A 184 13.16 -12.91 22.41
CA LYS A 184 13.51 -11.52 22.62
C LYS A 184 13.54 -10.74 21.31
N ARG A 185 14.16 -11.29 20.25
CA ARG A 185 14.11 -10.69 18.90
C ARG A 185 12.69 -10.51 18.40
N CYS A 186 11.87 -11.56 18.51
CA CYS A 186 10.46 -11.50 18.09
C CYS A 186 9.69 -10.42 18.86
N GLN A 187 9.89 -10.32 20.17
CA GLN A 187 9.27 -9.27 20.99
C GLN A 187 9.67 -7.85 20.55
N THR A 188 10.95 -7.63 20.26
CA THR A 188 11.44 -6.33 19.80
C THR A 188 10.87 -5.98 18.41
N LEU A 189 10.88 -6.92 17.46
CA LEU A 189 10.30 -6.69 16.12
C LEU A 189 8.81 -6.37 16.20
N GLU A 190 8.05 -7.18 16.94
CA GLU A 190 6.61 -6.96 17.15
C GLU A 190 6.34 -5.59 17.80
N TYR A 191 7.20 -5.17 18.74
CA TYR A 191 7.10 -3.86 19.37
C TYR A 191 7.29 -2.73 18.34
N PHE A 192 8.35 -2.77 17.52
CA PHE A 192 8.57 -1.75 16.49
C PHE A 192 7.40 -1.71 15.50
N PHE A 193 7.01 -2.87 14.96
CA PHE A 193 5.97 -2.96 13.93
C PHE A 193 4.61 -2.48 14.44
N LYS A 194 4.31 -2.72 15.71
CA LYS A 194 3.04 -2.29 16.31
C LYS A 194 3.04 -0.83 16.77
N THR A 195 4.15 -0.32 17.32
CA THR A 195 4.18 1.01 17.95
C THR A 195 4.57 2.13 16.99
N MET A 196 5.30 1.82 15.91
CA MET A 196 5.75 2.80 14.91
C MET A 196 4.96 2.74 13.58
N ASN A 197 3.84 2.00 13.53
CA ASN A 197 3.02 1.82 12.32
C ASN A 197 2.36 3.09 11.74
N MET A 198 2.45 4.21 12.45
CA MET A 198 1.93 5.51 12.02
C MET A 198 3.04 6.48 11.60
N GLN A 199 4.28 6.01 11.41
CA GLN A 199 5.45 6.82 11.07
C GLN A 199 6.24 6.15 9.96
N ASN A 200 6.92 6.92 9.11
CA ASN A 200 7.91 6.32 8.20
C ASN A 200 9.14 5.92 9.01
N TYR A 201 9.60 4.68 8.87
CA TYR A 201 10.86 4.26 9.50
C TYR A 201 11.59 3.19 8.69
N MET A 202 12.90 3.11 8.92
CA MET A 202 13.74 2.05 8.39
C MET A 202 14.58 1.43 9.50
N LEU A 203 14.43 0.12 9.69
CA LEU A 203 15.28 -0.66 10.57
C LEU A 203 16.49 -1.16 9.77
N ILE A 204 17.68 -0.88 10.27
CA ILE A 204 18.95 -1.08 9.57
C ILE A 204 19.90 -1.80 10.52
N GLY A 205 20.49 -2.93 10.09
CA GLY A 205 21.58 -3.52 10.86
C GLY A 205 21.62 -5.03 10.86
N ASP A 206 22.25 -5.55 11.92
CA ASP A 206 22.39 -6.97 12.19
C ASP A 206 21.24 -7.44 13.08
N PHE A 207 20.35 -8.22 12.49
CA PHE A 207 19.17 -8.72 13.18
C PHE A 207 19.43 -10.02 13.94
N ASN A 208 20.63 -10.60 13.88
CA ASN A 208 20.98 -11.88 14.52
C ASN A 208 20.07 -13.06 14.12
N PHE A 209 19.40 -12.99 12.97
CA PHE A 209 18.66 -14.10 12.38
C PHE A 209 18.82 -14.11 10.84
N GLY A 210 18.29 -15.16 10.22
CA GLY A 210 18.26 -15.34 8.77
C GLY A 210 16.97 -16.03 8.33
N ASP A 211 16.85 -16.36 7.05
CA ASP A 211 15.59 -16.88 6.47
C ASP A 211 15.19 -18.28 6.96
N ASN A 212 16.10 -19.00 7.61
CA ASN A 212 15.83 -20.27 8.30
C ASN A 212 15.23 -20.11 9.71
N HIS A 213 15.14 -18.89 10.26
CA HIS A 213 14.62 -18.65 11.61
C HIS A 213 13.10 -18.45 11.60
N ILE A 214 12.37 -19.55 11.75
CA ILE A 214 10.91 -19.62 11.54
C ILE A 214 10.11 -18.62 12.41
N LYS A 215 10.53 -18.35 13.66
CA LYS A 215 9.77 -17.46 14.56
C LYS A 215 9.78 -16.02 14.07
N GLU A 216 10.94 -15.50 13.72
CA GLU A 216 11.16 -14.16 13.21
C GLU A 216 10.53 -14.00 11.83
N GLN A 217 10.68 -15.01 10.96
CA GLN A 217 10.03 -15.02 9.64
C GLN A 217 8.50 -14.98 9.76
N HIS A 218 7.90 -15.62 10.77
CA HIS A 218 6.48 -15.48 11.03
C HIS A 218 6.08 -14.05 11.41
N ILE A 219 6.92 -13.30 12.14
CA ILE A 219 6.67 -11.89 12.44
C ILE A 219 6.78 -11.04 11.17
N LEU A 220 7.83 -11.22 10.37
CA LEU A 220 7.97 -10.49 9.09
C LEU A 220 6.77 -10.76 8.16
N GLN A 221 6.37 -12.03 8.03
CA GLN A 221 5.23 -12.43 7.19
C GLN A 221 3.91 -11.83 7.69
N LYS A 222 3.71 -11.80 9.02
CA LYS A 222 2.54 -11.16 9.65
C LYS A 222 2.38 -9.69 9.23
N TYR A 223 3.48 -8.97 9.04
CA TYR A 223 3.49 -7.55 8.67
C TYR A 223 3.93 -7.29 7.22
N GLN A 224 3.92 -8.30 6.33
CA GLN A 224 4.49 -8.22 4.97
C GLN A 224 3.91 -7.12 4.08
N PHE A 225 2.65 -6.70 4.29
CA PHE A 225 2.03 -5.60 3.54
C PHE A 225 2.37 -4.21 4.07
N GLN A 226 3.00 -4.15 5.24
CA GLN A 226 3.37 -2.91 5.91
C GLN A 226 4.90 -2.75 5.91
N ILE A 227 5.63 -3.85 6.06
CA ILE A 227 7.09 -3.88 6.21
C ILE A 227 7.71 -4.57 5.02
N HIS A 228 8.52 -3.83 4.28
CA HIS A 228 9.27 -4.31 3.14
C HIS A 228 10.64 -4.80 3.58
N ASP A 229 10.95 -6.08 3.32
CA ASP A 229 12.33 -6.58 3.39
C ASP A 229 12.99 -6.33 2.04
N LEU A 230 13.77 -5.25 1.95
CA LEU A 230 14.29 -4.76 0.67
C LEU A 230 15.17 -5.77 -0.06
N TRP A 231 15.76 -6.75 0.64
CA TRP A 231 16.54 -7.81 -0.01
C TRP A 231 15.62 -8.79 -0.75
N LYS A 232 14.51 -9.19 -0.11
CA LYS A 232 13.53 -10.13 -0.68
C LYS A 232 12.70 -9.51 -1.79
N ASP A 233 12.56 -8.18 -1.77
CA ASP A 233 11.87 -7.44 -2.82
C ASP A 233 12.67 -7.45 -4.15
N ILE A 234 13.99 -7.63 -4.11
CA ILE A 234 14.87 -7.61 -5.29
C ILE A 234 15.31 -9.01 -5.72
N TYR A 235 15.65 -9.88 -4.77
CA TYR A 235 16.34 -11.13 -5.05
C TYR A 235 15.48 -12.34 -4.74
N ASP A 236 15.51 -13.34 -5.63
CA ASP A 236 15.07 -14.68 -5.30
C ASP A 236 16.01 -15.28 -4.25
N ILE A 237 15.47 -15.60 -3.07
CA ILE A 237 16.22 -16.09 -1.92
C ILE A 237 16.82 -17.47 -2.20
N GLU A 238 16.22 -18.27 -3.09
CA GLU A 238 16.78 -19.57 -3.47
C GLU A 238 18.08 -19.43 -4.26
N GLU A 239 18.21 -18.37 -5.07
CA GLU A 239 19.42 -18.07 -5.83
C GLU A 239 20.42 -17.20 -5.05
N ASN A 240 19.91 -16.19 -4.34
CA ASN A 240 20.71 -15.17 -3.66
C ASN A 240 20.19 -14.94 -2.23
N PRO A 241 20.53 -15.81 -1.28
CA PRO A 241 19.99 -15.75 0.09
C PRO A 241 20.46 -14.53 0.89
N GLY A 242 21.50 -13.83 0.42
CA GLY A 242 22.01 -12.61 1.04
C GLY A 242 22.55 -12.84 2.45
N TYR A 243 23.29 -13.94 2.65
CA TYR A 243 23.97 -14.23 3.91
C TYR A 243 25.15 -13.27 4.07
N THR A 244 25.00 -12.32 4.98
CA THR A 244 26.09 -11.42 5.37
C THR A 244 27.06 -12.13 6.30
N PHE A 245 26.62 -13.16 7.01
CA PHE A 245 27.48 -14.03 7.82
C PHE A 245 27.39 -15.48 7.34
N ASP A 246 28.52 -16.03 6.87
CA ASP A 246 28.66 -17.43 6.46
C ASP A 246 29.51 -18.21 7.48
N PRO A 247 28.91 -19.09 8.28
CA PRO A 247 29.56 -19.86 9.31
C PRO A 247 30.19 -21.16 8.77
N SER A 248 30.61 -21.26 7.51
CA SER A 248 31.32 -22.45 6.99
C SER A 248 32.57 -22.92 7.79
N GLN A 249 32.93 -22.23 8.88
CA GLN A 249 33.92 -22.62 9.90
C GLN A 249 33.38 -22.83 11.34
N SER A 250 32.08 -22.66 11.62
CA SER A 250 31.47 -22.77 12.96
C SER A 250 30.07 -23.43 12.92
N GLN A 251 29.61 -24.02 14.04
CA GLN A 251 28.29 -24.70 14.15
C GLN A 251 27.09 -23.72 14.19
N ILE A 252 27.24 -22.48 13.73
CA ILE A 252 26.25 -21.41 13.84
C ILE A 252 25.38 -21.39 12.57
N SER A 253 24.14 -20.90 12.66
CA SER A 253 23.26 -20.69 11.50
C SER A 253 23.69 -19.47 10.68
N HIS A 254 23.47 -19.48 9.37
CA HIS A 254 23.63 -18.30 8.52
C HIS A 254 22.82 -17.12 9.07
N ARG A 255 23.41 -15.93 9.05
CA ARG A 255 22.76 -14.67 9.46
C ARG A 255 22.77 -13.67 8.32
N SER A 256 21.84 -12.76 8.43
CA SER A 256 21.47 -11.83 7.37
C SER A 256 21.23 -10.46 7.98
N ASP A 257 22.12 -9.52 7.69
CA ASP A 257 21.87 -8.11 7.90
C ASP A 257 20.74 -7.70 6.91
N ARG A 258 19.88 -6.77 7.32
CA ARG A 258 18.70 -6.41 6.53
C ARG A 258 18.42 -4.90 6.60
N TYR A 259 17.68 -4.43 5.59
CA TYR A 259 16.97 -3.17 5.60
C TYR A 259 15.48 -3.50 5.61
N LEU A 260 14.80 -3.22 6.72
CA LEU A 260 13.35 -3.35 6.80
C LEU A 260 12.73 -1.96 6.76
N LEU A 261 11.89 -1.70 5.75
CA LEU A 261 11.36 -0.38 5.48
C LEU A 261 9.84 -0.36 5.67
N HIS A 262 9.36 0.60 6.46
CA HIS A 262 7.94 0.90 6.60
C HIS A 262 7.70 2.33 6.14
N LEU A 263 6.89 2.49 5.08
CA LEU A 263 6.49 3.79 4.60
C LEU A 263 4.97 3.94 4.66
N LEU A 264 4.53 5.14 5.05
CA LEU A 264 3.17 5.60 4.87
C LEU A 264 2.97 6.00 3.40
N GLN A 265 1.71 6.11 2.97
CA GLN A 265 1.40 6.38 1.55
C GLN A 265 1.83 7.78 1.07
N ASN A 266 2.40 8.63 1.94
CA ASN A 266 2.98 9.93 1.58
C ASN A 266 4.43 9.84 1.06
N LEU A 267 5.07 8.68 1.15
CA LEU A 267 6.45 8.48 0.73
C LEU A 267 6.56 7.18 -0.07
N SER A 268 7.12 7.26 -1.28
CA SER A 268 7.56 6.11 -2.04
C SER A 268 9.08 6.10 -2.17
N TYR A 269 9.61 4.96 -2.61
CA TYR A 269 11.02 4.76 -2.84
C TYR A 269 11.21 3.91 -4.10
N SER A 270 12.36 4.09 -4.74
CA SER A 270 12.85 3.13 -5.73
C SER A 270 14.27 2.73 -5.36
N ILE A 271 14.57 1.42 -5.42
CA ILE A 271 15.91 0.91 -5.16
C ILE A 271 16.71 0.95 -6.46
N GLU A 272 17.80 1.71 -6.47
CA GLU A 272 18.74 1.74 -7.60
C GLU A 272 19.75 0.59 -7.49
N HIS A 273 20.18 0.30 -6.26
CA HIS A 273 21.25 -0.65 -6.00
C HIS A 273 21.16 -1.21 -4.58
N LEU A 274 21.26 -2.54 -4.43
CA LEU A 274 21.38 -3.23 -3.14
C LEU A 274 22.35 -4.40 -3.28
N ASN A 275 23.55 -4.30 -2.67
CA ASN A 275 24.61 -5.29 -2.81
C ASN A 275 25.40 -5.50 -1.52
N MET A 276 26.02 -6.68 -1.39
CA MET A 276 27.01 -6.95 -0.35
C MET A 276 28.35 -6.29 -0.68
N ILE A 277 29.02 -5.78 0.36
CA ILE A 277 30.33 -5.14 0.30
C ILE A 277 31.31 -5.81 1.26
N GLY A 278 32.61 -5.57 1.07
CA GLY A 278 33.66 -6.20 1.89
C GLY A 278 34.00 -7.64 1.49
N LEU A 279 33.62 -8.05 0.26
CA LEU A 279 33.90 -9.37 -0.30
C LEU A 279 35.40 -9.62 -0.59
N ASP A 280 36.19 -8.54 -0.75
CA ASP A 280 37.62 -8.66 -1.01
C ASP A 280 38.38 -9.20 0.21
N THR A 281 39.38 -10.05 -0.05
CA THR A 281 40.22 -10.61 1.00
C THR A 281 41.54 -9.84 1.19
N ILE A 282 41.91 -9.64 2.44
CA ILE A 282 43.16 -9.01 2.88
C ILE A 282 44.26 -10.06 2.92
N LEU A 283 45.41 -9.78 2.31
CA LEU A 283 46.60 -10.63 2.43
C LEU A 283 47.32 -10.34 3.75
N ILE A 284 47.42 -11.36 4.61
CA ILE A 284 48.05 -11.24 5.94
C ILE A 284 49.46 -11.83 5.94
N ASP A 285 49.67 -12.89 5.18
CA ASP A 285 50.96 -13.55 5.05
C ASP A 285 51.27 -13.78 3.56
N SER A 286 52.23 -13.01 3.05
CA SER A 286 52.68 -13.10 1.66
C SER A 286 53.43 -14.40 1.34
N ILE A 287 54.03 -15.06 2.35
CA ILE A 287 54.84 -16.25 2.16
C ILE A 287 53.95 -17.48 2.00
N ASN A 288 52.88 -17.58 2.80
CA ASN A 288 51.93 -18.69 2.76
C ASN A 288 50.64 -18.37 1.98
N ASN A 289 50.58 -17.20 1.33
CA ASN A 289 49.40 -16.67 0.64
C ASN A 289 48.12 -16.71 1.51
N LYS A 290 48.27 -16.46 2.82
CA LYS A 290 47.15 -16.50 3.77
C LYS A 290 46.34 -15.22 3.64
N ARG A 291 45.06 -15.36 3.30
CA ARG A 291 44.11 -14.26 3.14
C ARG A 291 42.96 -14.38 4.15
N MET A 292 42.33 -13.27 4.49
CA MET A 292 41.11 -13.22 5.32
C MET A 292 40.11 -12.22 4.77
N ASN A 293 38.85 -12.36 5.17
CA ASN A 293 37.82 -11.37 4.88
C ASN A 293 38.06 -10.09 5.71
N GLN A 294 37.49 -8.97 5.25
CA GLN A 294 37.63 -7.68 5.94
C GLN A 294 36.87 -7.66 7.27
N SER A 295 35.68 -8.25 7.29
CA SER A 295 34.91 -8.54 8.48
C SER A 295 34.39 -9.99 8.43
N ASP A 296 33.88 -10.50 9.55
CA ASP A 296 33.25 -11.82 9.62
C ASP A 296 31.83 -11.73 9.06
N HIS A 297 31.28 -10.51 9.05
CA HIS A 297 30.11 -10.11 8.30
C HIS A 297 30.52 -9.35 7.04
N PHE A 298 29.86 -9.60 5.92
CA PHE A 298 29.85 -8.71 4.78
C PHE A 298 28.91 -7.53 5.08
N GLY A 299 29.32 -6.32 4.68
CA GLY A 299 28.45 -5.15 4.81
C GLY A 299 27.36 -5.16 3.72
N LEU A 300 26.34 -4.32 3.89
CA LEU A 300 25.35 -4.07 2.85
C LEU A 300 25.41 -2.61 2.42
N GLN A 301 25.30 -2.38 1.11
CA GLN A 301 25.17 -1.06 0.50
C GLN A 301 23.82 -0.98 -0.19
N LEU A 302 23.05 0.04 0.17
CA LEU A 302 21.75 0.35 -0.42
C LEU A 302 21.78 1.77 -1.00
N ILE A 303 21.24 1.96 -2.20
CA ILE A 303 21.01 3.27 -2.81
C ILE A 303 19.51 3.40 -3.06
N LEU A 304 18.90 4.34 -2.34
CA LEU A 304 17.47 4.66 -2.47
C LEU A 304 17.26 6.01 -3.11
N ASN A 305 16.20 6.10 -3.90
CA ASN A 305 15.61 7.35 -4.32
C ASN A 305 14.26 7.53 -3.62
N PHE A 306 14.19 8.44 -2.64
CA PHE A 306 12.94 8.81 -2.00
C PHE A 306 12.12 9.74 -2.89
N GLN A 307 10.85 9.44 -3.00
CA GLN A 307 9.87 10.20 -3.76
C GLN A 307 8.71 10.55 -2.82
N ILE A 308 8.67 11.80 -2.39
CA ILE A 308 7.55 12.31 -1.59
C ILE A 308 6.34 12.37 -2.52
N ARG A 309 5.28 11.67 -2.15
CA ARG A 309 4.01 11.74 -2.83
C ARG A 309 3.32 13.00 -2.37
N ALA A 310 3.29 13.99 -3.25
CA ALA A 310 2.73 15.28 -2.93
C ALA A 310 1.22 15.15 -2.72
N ILE A 311 0.76 15.33 -1.49
CA ILE A 311 -0.62 15.77 -1.25
C ILE A 311 -0.65 17.22 -1.69
N SER A 312 -1.55 17.53 -2.61
CA SER A 312 -1.52 18.81 -3.32
C SER A 312 -2.91 19.43 -3.34
N ASP A 313 -2.97 20.74 -3.13
CA ASP A 313 -4.19 21.53 -3.36
C ASP A 313 -4.63 21.50 -4.84
N CYS A 314 -3.78 20.96 -5.73
CA CYS A 314 -4.10 20.68 -7.13
C CYS A 314 -4.77 19.32 -7.34
N SER A 315 -5.05 18.54 -6.28
CA SER A 315 -5.75 17.25 -6.38
C SER A 315 -6.86 17.14 -5.33
N ALA A 316 -8.00 16.58 -5.70
CA ALA A 316 -9.15 16.39 -4.82
C ALA A 316 -9.82 15.02 -5.06
N LEU A 317 -10.30 14.39 -3.99
CA LEU A 317 -11.20 13.25 -4.08
C LEU A 317 -12.64 13.76 -3.91
N ALA A 318 -13.49 13.53 -4.91
CA ALA A 318 -14.80 14.13 -4.95
C ALA A 318 -15.85 13.25 -5.64
N ILE A 319 -17.12 13.47 -5.31
CA ILE A 319 -18.25 12.98 -6.12
C ILE A 319 -18.57 14.05 -7.15
N VAL A 320 -18.53 13.69 -8.43
CA VAL A 320 -18.93 14.58 -9.53
C VAL A 320 -20.25 14.05 -10.11
N PRO A 321 -21.33 14.85 -10.13
CA PRO A 321 -22.59 14.45 -10.74
C PRO A 321 -22.42 14.13 -12.24
N ALA A 322 -23.16 13.15 -12.74
CA ALA A 322 -23.24 12.93 -14.18
C ALA A 322 -23.84 14.17 -14.86
N ILE A 323 -23.31 14.53 -16.03
CA ILE A 323 -23.40 15.85 -16.68
C ILE A 323 -24.83 16.37 -16.95
N ASN A 324 -25.86 15.54 -16.80
CA ASN A 324 -27.26 15.91 -17.05
C ASN A 324 -27.99 16.46 -15.83
N MET A 325 -27.33 17.30 -15.03
CA MET A 325 -28.02 18.09 -14.02
C MET A 325 -28.69 19.28 -14.71
N GLU A 326 -30.00 19.42 -14.53
CA GLU A 326 -30.94 20.33 -15.23
C GLU A 326 -30.32 21.62 -15.83
N PRO A 327 -30.83 22.12 -16.98
CA PRO A 327 -30.48 23.43 -17.56
C PRO A 327 -30.47 24.59 -16.53
N LEU A 328 -31.21 24.43 -15.45
CA LEU A 328 -31.33 25.36 -14.34
C LEU A 328 -30.01 25.51 -13.54
N ILE A 329 -29.22 24.44 -13.39
CA ILE A 329 -27.92 24.50 -12.68
C ILE A 329 -26.86 25.15 -13.56
N GLU A 330 -26.80 24.82 -14.85
CA GLU A 330 -25.94 25.52 -15.81
C GLU A 330 -26.27 27.01 -15.85
N LEU A 331 -27.55 27.37 -15.88
CA LEU A 331 -28.01 28.76 -15.84
C LEU A 331 -27.59 29.49 -14.55
N VAL A 332 -27.62 28.82 -13.39
CA VAL A 332 -27.14 29.39 -12.11
C VAL A 332 -25.62 29.58 -12.14
N ARG A 333 -24.86 28.64 -12.72
CA ARG A 333 -23.40 28.75 -12.85
C ARG A 333 -22.99 29.86 -13.81
N GLU A 334 -23.61 29.93 -14.99
CA GLU A 334 -23.35 30.99 -15.98
C GLU A 334 -23.58 32.39 -15.40
N GLN A 335 -24.58 32.54 -14.54
CA GLN A 335 -24.94 33.84 -13.95
C GLN A 335 -24.07 34.25 -12.77
N CYS A 336 -23.56 33.28 -12.00
CA CYS A 336 -23.03 33.54 -10.66
C CYS A 336 -21.60 33.04 -10.40
N ASP A 337 -21.03 32.19 -11.28
CA ASP A 337 -19.74 31.52 -11.04
C ASP A 337 -18.65 31.99 -12.03
N PRO A 338 -17.88 33.05 -11.73
CA PRO A 338 -16.69 33.44 -12.50
C PRO A 338 -15.64 32.33 -12.63
N LEU A 339 -15.68 31.29 -11.77
CA LEU A 339 -14.76 30.16 -11.79
C LEU A 339 -15.37 28.89 -12.41
N MET A 340 -16.47 29.02 -13.18
CA MET A 340 -17.17 27.90 -13.81
C MET A 340 -16.23 26.99 -14.61
N ASN A 341 -15.24 27.56 -15.29
CA ASN A 341 -14.27 26.83 -16.10
C ASN A 341 -13.11 26.21 -15.29
N GLN A 342 -12.99 26.52 -13.99
CA GLN A 342 -11.91 26.03 -13.13
C GLN A 342 -12.29 24.80 -12.31
N TRP A 343 -13.55 24.65 -11.91
CA TRP A 343 -14.01 23.52 -11.10
C TRP A 343 -15.28 22.89 -11.69
N PRO A 344 -15.35 21.54 -11.80
CA PRO A 344 -16.62 20.87 -12.05
C PRO A 344 -17.56 21.04 -10.84
N ILE A 345 -18.85 20.80 -11.02
CA ILE A 345 -19.79 20.66 -9.90
C ILE A 345 -19.38 19.42 -9.12
N HIS A 346 -19.24 19.51 -7.79
CA HIS A 346 -18.71 18.38 -7.03
C HIS A 346 -19.09 18.43 -5.54
N ILE A 347 -19.07 17.26 -4.88
CA ILE A 347 -19.07 17.13 -3.42
C ILE A 347 -17.65 16.73 -3.03
N ASN A 348 -16.97 17.57 -2.26
CA ASN A 348 -15.63 17.26 -1.77
C ASN A 348 -15.70 16.16 -0.70
N LEU A 349 -14.95 15.08 -0.91
CA LEU A 349 -14.68 14.08 0.12
C LEU A 349 -13.36 14.42 0.82
N PHE A 350 -12.29 14.63 0.04
CA PHE A 350 -10.98 15.04 0.55
C PHE A 350 -10.36 16.09 -0.37
N TRP A 351 -9.91 17.21 0.20
CA TRP A 351 -9.10 18.21 -0.46
C TRP A 351 -8.22 18.90 0.60
N PRO A 352 -6.88 18.91 0.43
CA PRO A 352 -6.12 18.35 -0.69
C PRO A 352 -6.07 16.81 -0.70
N PHE A 353 -5.71 16.23 -1.85
CA PHE A 353 -5.54 14.77 -2.03
C PHE A 353 -4.23 14.47 -2.77
N PHE A 354 -3.91 13.18 -2.99
CA PHE A 354 -2.68 12.77 -3.67
C PHE A 354 -2.61 13.27 -5.11
N ASP A 355 -1.49 13.89 -5.47
CA ASP A 355 -1.15 14.25 -6.85
C ASP A 355 -0.68 13.00 -7.60
N LEU A 356 -1.47 12.56 -8.59
CA LEU A 356 -1.18 11.39 -9.43
C LEU A 356 -0.74 11.79 -10.86
N THR A 357 -0.34 13.05 -11.08
CA THR A 357 0.12 13.53 -12.39
C THR A 357 1.38 12.80 -12.87
N ASN A 358 2.29 12.47 -11.94
CA ASN A 358 3.42 11.59 -12.18
C ASN A 358 2.93 10.14 -12.02
N ILE A 359 2.43 9.56 -13.11
CA ILE A 359 2.00 8.16 -13.17
C ILE A 359 3.25 7.28 -13.06
N GLN A 360 3.55 6.82 -11.84
CA GLN A 360 4.41 5.67 -11.59
C GLN A 360 3.52 4.50 -11.16
N ASP A 361 3.89 3.28 -11.52
CA ASP A 361 3.12 2.06 -11.24
C ASP A 361 2.74 1.93 -9.75
N ASP A 362 3.55 2.49 -8.85
CA ASP A 362 3.31 2.50 -7.41
C ASP A 362 2.03 3.23 -6.96
N ASN A 363 1.49 4.16 -7.77
CA ASN A 363 0.23 4.86 -7.44
C ASN A 363 -0.98 3.93 -7.57
N GLU A 364 -0.93 2.98 -8.51
CA GLU A 364 -2.01 2.02 -8.72
C GLU A 364 -2.14 1.10 -7.51
N GLU A 365 -1.02 0.54 -7.04
CA GLU A 365 -1.02 -0.43 -5.93
C GLU A 365 -1.27 0.20 -4.56
N ILE A 366 -0.74 1.39 -4.30
CA ILE A 366 -0.74 1.95 -2.94
C ILE A 366 -1.92 2.92 -2.69
N ILE A 367 -2.47 3.52 -3.75
CA ILE A 367 -3.56 4.51 -3.62
C ILE A 367 -4.83 4.00 -4.30
N LEU A 368 -4.77 3.72 -5.60
CA LEU A 368 -5.99 3.46 -6.39
C LEU A 368 -6.62 2.10 -6.07
N LEU A 369 -5.80 1.06 -5.89
CA LEU A 369 -6.26 -0.28 -5.57
C LEU A 369 -6.93 -0.33 -4.19
N PRO A 370 -6.28 0.07 -3.07
CA PRO A 370 -6.94 0.11 -1.76
C PRO A 370 -8.23 0.92 -1.76
N LEU A 371 -8.24 2.08 -2.42
CA LEU A 371 -9.44 2.90 -2.56
C LEU A 371 -10.52 2.14 -3.34
N ARG A 372 -10.20 1.58 -4.51
CA ARG A 372 -11.17 0.82 -5.32
C ARG A 372 -11.76 -0.36 -4.55
N LEU A 373 -10.95 -1.08 -3.79
CA LEU A 373 -11.39 -2.23 -3.00
C LEU A 373 -12.34 -1.83 -1.86
N LEU A 374 -12.10 -0.67 -1.23
CA LEU A 374 -13.04 -0.09 -0.29
C LEU A 374 -14.36 0.29 -0.99
N LEU A 375 -14.28 1.02 -2.11
CA LEU A 375 -15.45 1.48 -2.86
C LEU A 375 -16.30 0.32 -3.39
N ALA A 376 -15.71 -0.83 -3.67
CA ALA A 376 -16.42 -2.04 -4.09
C ALA A 376 -17.41 -2.58 -3.04
N GLN A 377 -17.28 -2.17 -1.78
CA GLN A 377 -18.13 -2.59 -0.66
C GLN A 377 -19.35 -1.68 -0.48
N PHE A 378 -19.35 -0.51 -1.13
CA PHE A 378 -20.44 0.45 -1.04
C PHE A 378 -21.36 0.28 -2.25
N GLU A 379 -22.65 0.10 -2.00
CA GLU A 379 -23.63 0.13 -3.08
C GLU A 379 -23.74 1.55 -3.66
N SER A 380 -24.10 1.60 -4.94
CA SER A 380 -24.52 2.83 -5.58
C SER A 380 -25.76 3.41 -4.88
N PHE A 381 -25.87 4.73 -4.80
CA PHE A 381 -26.99 5.40 -4.13
C PHE A 381 -27.37 6.68 -4.85
N ASP A 382 -28.61 7.13 -4.67
CA ASP A 382 -29.08 8.40 -5.21
C ASP A 382 -28.93 9.52 -4.17
N ILE A 383 -28.52 10.69 -4.65
CA ILE A 383 -28.54 11.92 -3.89
C ILE A 383 -29.79 12.70 -4.28
N GLU A 384 -30.51 13.19 -3.26
CA GLU A 384 -31.62 14.13 -3.44
C GLU A 384 -31.29 15.49 -2.85
N ILE A 385 -31.61 16.53 -3.63
CA ILE A 385 -31.37 17.92 -3.30
C ILE A 385 -32.67 18.71 -3.40
N ASN A 386 -32.95 19.50 -2.36
CA ASN A 386 -34.21 20.21 -2.21
C ASN A 386 -34.08 21.73 -2.27
N GLU A 387 -32.88 22.29 -2.07
CA GLU A 387 -32.67 23.73 -1.95
C GLU A 387 -31.28 24.18 -2.38
N ILE A 388 -31.16 25.42 -2.85
CA ILE A 388 -29.88 26.10 -3.12
C ILE A 388 -29.63 27.12 -2.02
N ASN A 389 -28.49 26.97 -1.34
CA ASN A 389 -28.05 27.84 -0.26
C ASN A 389 -26.77 28.59 -0.65
N PHE A 390 -26.48 29.65 0.09
CA PHE A 390 -25.34 30.54 -0.14
C PHE A 390 -24.55 30.69 1.15
N SER A 391 -23.23 30.49 1.08
CA SER A 391 -22.31 30.83 2.17
C SER A 391 -21.68 32.19 1.89
N ILE A 392 -21.90 33.14 2.80
CA ILE A 392 -21.29 34.48 2.72
C ILE A 392 -19.81 34.41 3.10
N GLU A 393 -19.45 33.58 4.07
CA GLU A 393 -18.07 33.46 4.56
C GLU A 393 -17.14 32.85 3.51
N ASN A 394 -17.62 31.84 2.79
CA ASN A 394 -16.81 31.11 1.81
C ASN A 394 -17.15 31.50 0.36
N HIS A 395 -17.99 32.53 0.15
CA HIS A 395 -18.42 32.97 -1.18
C HIS A 395 -18.88 31.81 -2.09
N THR A 396 -19.51 30.79 -1.52
CA THR A 396 -19.81 29.52 -2.20
C THR A 396 -21.32 29.32 -2.33
N ILE A 397 -21.75 28.89 -3.52
CA ILE A 397 -23.10 28.42 -3.81
C ILE A 397 -23.10 26.91 -3.61
N PHE A 398 -23.95 26.42 -2.70
CA PHE A 398 -23.98 25.01 -2.37
C PHE A 398 -25.39 24.49 -2.16
N MET A 399 -25.56 23.20 -2.38
CA MET A 399 -26.79 22.46 -2.11
C MET A 399 -26.56 21.51 -0.92
N PRO A 400 -27.25 21.70 0.21
CA PRO A 400 -27.19 20.76 1.31
C PRO A 400 -27.85 19.44 0.91
N LEU A 401 -27.30 18.35 1.40
CA LEU A 401 -27.84 17.01 1.17
C LEU A 401 -28.94 16.71 2.18
N ASN A 402 -29.91 15.87 1.79
CA ASN A 402 -30.88 15.35 2.75
C ASN A 402 -30.20 14.50 3.85
N SER A 403 -30.91 14.21 4.95
CA SER A 403 -30.34 13.50 6.09
C SER A 403 -29.82 12.10 5.77
N GLN A 404 -30.48 11.39 4.85
CA GLN A 404 -30.10 10.04 4.44
C GLN A 404 -28.81 10.04 3.61
N SER A 405 -28.73 10.87 2.56
CA SER A 405 -27.54 11.02 1.72
C SER A 405 -26.34 11.55 2.53
N ASN A 406 -26.57 12.46 3.48
CA ASN A 406 -25.52 12.96 4.37
C ASN A 406 -24.93 11.84 5.25
N LYS A 407 -25.79 10.96 5.79
CA LYS A 407 -25.34 9.80 6.59
C LYS A 407 -24.48 8.83 5.76
N TYR A 408 -24.89 8.49 4.54
CA TYR A 408 -24.13 7.60 3.67
C TYR A 408 -22.76 8.18 3.32
N ILE A 409 -22.69 9.45 2.92
CA ILE A 409 -21.41 10.09 2.56
C ILE A 409 -20.50 10.23 3.78
N LYS A 410 -21.05 10.50 4.97
CA LYS A 410 -20.27 10.51 6.22
C LYS A 410 -19.67 9.15 6.55
N GLN A 411 -20.44 8.07 6.35
CA GLN A 411 -19.93 6.70 6.53
C GLN A 411 -18.81 6.38 5.54
N LEU A 412 -19.00 6.73 4.26
CA LEU A 412 -17.98 6.57 3.22
C LEU A 412 -16.71 7.38 3.55
N HIS A 413 -16.86 8.65 3.91
CA HIS A 413 -15.76 9.53 4.31
C HIS A 413 -14.99 8.96 5.51
N ALA A 414 -15.68 8.45 6.54
CA ALA A 414 -15.04 7.86 7.70
C ALA A 414 -14.19 6.62 7.38
N GLN A 415 -14.65 5.78 6.44
CA GLN A 415 -13.88 4.62 5.99
C GLN A 415 -12.67 5.02 5.13
N ILE A 416 -12.85 5.98 4.20
CA ILE A 416 -11.73 6.50 3.39
C ILE A 416 -10.70 7.21 4.29
N LYS A 417 -11.13 7.90 5.34
CA LYS A 417 -10.26 8.55 6.32
C LYS A 417 -9.36 7.56 7.05
N GLN A 418 -9.84 6.35 7.33
CA GLN A 418 -9.00 5.31 7.92
C GLN A 418 -7.89 4.85 6.96
N LEU A 419 -8.18 4.82 5.66
CA LEU A 419 -7.17 4.49 4.64
C LEU A 419 -6.16 5.62 4.40
N PHE A 420 -6.62 6.88 4.41
CA PHE A 420 -5.82 8.05 4.01
C PHE A 420 -5.81 9.15 5.08
N SER A 421 -5.47 8.79 6.31
CA SER A 421 -5.45 9.72 7.46
C SER A 421 -4.58 10.98 7.26
N GLN A 422 -3.56 10.90 6.41
CA GLN A 422 -2.65 11.99 6.07
C GLN A 422 -3.26 13.05 5.14
N CYS A 423 -4.36 12.76 4.44
CA CYS A 423 -5.04 13.74 3.57
C CYS A 423 -5.95 14.70 4.36
N LEU A 424 -5.90 14.67 5.70
CA LEU A 424 -6.71 15.54 6.55
C LEU A 424 -6.12 16.94 6.62
N CYS A 425 -6.92 17.94 6.21
CA CYS A 425 -6.65 19.34 6.48
C CYS A 425 -6.73 19.61 7.99
N LYS A 426 -5.92 20.56 8.50
CA LYS A 426 -5.72 20.93 9.92
C LYS A 426 -6.98 21.37 10.71
N THR A 427 -8.19 21.26 10.15
CA THR A 427 -9.46 21.56 10.82
C THR A 427 -9.96 20.33 11.58
N THR A 428 -10.28 20.52 12.85
CA THR A 428 -10.75 19.52 13.83
C THR A 428 -12.00 18.75 13.37
N ASP A 429 -11.79 17.72 12.56
CA ASP A 429 -12.22 16.32 12.62
C ASP A 429 -13.56 15.80 13.19
N ASP A 430 -14.46 16.63 13.76
CA ASP A 430 -15.78 16.15 14.23
C ASP A 430 -16.99 16.67 13.41
N ASP A 431 -16.79 17.62 12.49
CA ASP A 431 -17.88 18.35 11.82
C ASP A 431 -17.85 18.27 10.28
N TYR A 432 -17.34 17.18 9.68
CA TYR A 432 -17.43 16.99 8.21
C TYR A 432 -18.90 17.03 7.76
N ASN A 433 -19.27 18.04 6.98
CA ASN A 433 -20.63 18.22 6.50
C ASN A 433 -20.64 18.28 4.96
N PRO A 434 -21.01 17.19 4.27
CA PRO A 434 -20.97 17.14 2.82
C PRO A 434 -22.05 18.03 2.20
N TYR A 435 -21.67 18.78 1.16
CA TYR A 435 -22.57 19.58 0.34
C TYR A 435 -22.10 19.57 -1.13
N LEU A 436 -23.03 19.74 -2.06
CA LEU A 436 -22.71 19.86 -3.48
C LEU A 436 -22.33 21.31 -3.77
N THR A 437 -21.08 21.53 -4.15
CA THR A 437 -20.54 22.84 -4.56
C THR A 437 -20.91 23.08 -6.01
N ILE A 438 -21.65 24.16 -6.25
CA ILE A 438 -22.12 24.55 -7.59
C ILE A 438 -21.20 25.59 -8.21
N GLY A 439 -20.69 26.53 -7.41
CA GLY A 439 -19.84 27.61 -7.90
C GLY A 439 -19.44 28.60 -6.80
N GLN A 440 -18.53 29.51 -7.11
CA GLN A 440 -18.11 30.58 -6.20
C GLN A 440 -18.44 31.94 -6.79
N PHE A 441 -18.88 32.91 -5.98
CA PHE A 441 -19.31 34.23 -6.47
C PHE A 441 -18.47 35.37 -5.90
N ASP A 442 -18.17 36.38 -6.72
CA ASP A 442 -17.47 37.60 -6.30
C ASP A 442 -18.50 38.70 -6.00
N GLY A 443 -18.97 38.82 -4.75
CA GLY A 443 -19.88 39.91 -4.35
C GLY A 443 -20.98 39.56 -3.34
N GLN A 444 -22.07 40.34 -3.31
CA GLN A 444 -23.23 40.12 -2.43
C GLN A 444 -24.40 39.48 -3.19
N VAL A 445 -24.54 38.16 -3.11
CA VAL A 445 -25.76 37.47 -3.57
C VAL A 445 -26.79 37.49 -2.45
N LYS A 446 -28.04 37.87 -2.78
CA LYS A 446 -29.16 37.92 -1.84
C LYS A 446 -30.11 36.73 -2.07
N SER A 447 -30.37 36.04 -0.96
CA SER A 447 -31.50 35.12 -0.69
C SER A 447 -31.41 33.68 -1.21
N LYS A 448 -31.86 32.77 -0.35
CA LYS A 448 -32.07 31.33 -0.59
C LYS A 448 -33.05 31.13 -1.74
N LEU A 449 -32.66 30.31 -2.72
CA LEU A 449 -33.51 29.95 -3.87
C LEU A 449 -34.10 28.56 -3.61
N THR A 450 -35.41 28.50 -3.42
CA THR A 450 -36.13 27.23 -3.29
C THR A 450 -36.39 26.66 -4.68
N LEU A 451 -35.94 25.43 -4.93
CA LEU A 451 -36.22 24.73 -6.17
C LEU A 451 -37.69 24.35 -6.25
N THR A 452 -38.28 24.42 -7.44
CA THR A 452 -39.68 24.01 -7.65
C THR A 452 -39.85 22.50 -7.63
N ASN A 453 -38.80 21.74 -7.98
CA ASN A 453 -38.74 20.28 -7.93
C ASN A 453 -37.44 19.85 -7.24
N SER A 454 -37.44 18.72 -6.52
CA SER A 454 -36.20 18.13 -6.01
C SER A 454 -35.37 17.59 -7.16
N ILE A 455 -34.06 17.80 -7.09
CA ILE A 455 -33.10 17.28 -8.07
C ILE A 455 -32.52 15.99 -7.50
N GLN A 456 -32.60 14.92 -8.29
CA GLN A 456 -32.06 13.62 -7.92
C GLN A 456 -31.03 13.16 -8.95
N PHE A 457 -29.88 12.69 -8.48
CA PHE A 457 -28.88 12.09 -9.35
C PHE A 457 -28.18 10.90 -8.69
N PRO A 458 -27.76 9.90 -9.49
CA PRO A 458 -27.08 8.72 -8.97
C PRO A 458 -25.60 9.00 -8.69
N VAL A 459 -25.12 8.48 -7.57
CA VAL A 459 -23.68 8.39 -7.25
C VAL A 459 -23.22 6.97 -7.55
N ARG A 460 -22.45 6.87 -8.64
CA ARG A 460 -21.90 5.60 -9.15
C ARG A 460 -20.38 5.55 -9.10
N TYR A 461 -19.74 6.72 -9.10
CA TYR A 461 -18.29 6.84 -9.16
C TYR A 461 -17.81 7.87 -8.14
N ILE A 462 -16.66 7.57 -7.55
CA ILE A 462 -15.84 8.55 -6.84
C ILE A 462 -14.74 8.98 -7.79
N SER A 463 -14.59 10.28 -7.99
CA SER A 463 -13.65 10.85 -8.95
C SER A 463 -12.42 11.42 -8.24
N ILE A 464 -11.25 11.22 -8.85
CA ILE A 464 -10.04 11.95 -8.49
C ILE A 464 -9.90 13.09 -9.49
N LEU A 465 -9.89 14.31 -9.00
CA LEU A 465 -9.75 15.53 -9.78
C LEU A 465 -8.31 16.02 -9.71
N GLN A 466 -7.74 16.45 -10.83
CA GLN A 466 -6.43 17.12 -10.87
C GLN A 466 -6.48 18.43 -11.62
N LYS A 467 -5.69 19.39 -11.16
CA LYS A 467 -5.60 20.73 -11.73
C LYS A 467 -4.38 20.83 -12.64
N SER A 468 -4.61 21.10 -13.93
CA SER A 468 -3.58 21.53 -14.88
C SER A 468 -3.70 23.03 -15.11
N THR A 469 -4.74 23.46 -15.83
CA THR A 469 -5.24 24.85 -15.89
C THR A 469 -6.55 24.98 -15.13
N SER A 470 -7.37 23.93 -15.17
CA SER A 470 -8.61 23.73 -14.44
C SER A 470 -8.66 22.29 -13.89
N PHE A 471 -9.51 22.05 -12.90
CA PHE A 471 -9.77 20.71 -12.40
C PHE A 471 -10.49 19.88 -13.45
N HIS A 472 -9.92 18.73 -13.76
CA HIS A 472 -10.52 17.72 -14.62
C HIS A 472 -10.47 16.37 -13.91
N ILE A 473 -11.40 15.49 -14.27
CA ILE A 473 -11.43 14.13 -13.72
C ILE A 473 -10.26 13.36 -14.33
N THR A 474 -9.37 12.82 -13.49
CA THR A 474 -8.25 11.97 -13.91
C THR A 474 -8.60 10.48 -13.77
N TYR A 475 -9.38 10.12 -12.74
CA TYR A 475 -9.87 8.77 -12.49
C TYR A 475 -11.33 8.80 -12.04
N GLN A 476 -12.12 7.82 -12.49
CA GLN A 476 -13.44 7.50 -11.97
C GLN A 476 -13.45 6.09 -11.41
N LEU A 477 -13.50 5.97 -10.10
CA LEU A 477 -13.53 4.69 -9.40
C LEU A 477 -14.99 4.30 -9.09
N PRO A 478 -15.48 3.16 -9.59
CA PRO A 478 -16.86 2.75 -9.42
C PRO A 478 -17.14 2.32 -7.97
N LEU A 479 -18.34 2.68 -7.51
CA LEU A 479 -18.96 2.08 -6.34
C LEU A 479 -19.52 0.70 -6.69
N GLY A 480 -19.47 -0.18 -5.70
CA GLY A 480 -20.05 -1.51 -5.80
C GLY A 480 -19.12 -2.52 -6.41
N SER A 481 -19.51 -3.78 -6.19
CA SER A 481 -18.79 -4.93 -6.69
C SER A 481 -18.95 -4.98 -8.21
N VAL A 482 -20.16 -4.90 -8.74
CA VAL A 482 -20.43 -5.01 -10.18
C VAL A 482 -20.52 -3.64 -10.84
N LEU A 483 -19.85 -3.44 -11.98
CA LEU A 483 -20.07 -2.23 -12.78
C LEU A 483 -21.52 -2.16 -13.27
N GLU A 484 -22.09 -0.96 -13.25
CA GLU A 484 -23.42 -0.76 -13.83
C GLU A 484 -23.41 -1.08 -15.34
N PRO A 485 -24.41 -1.81 -15.85
CA PRO A 485 -24.42 -2.15 -17.26
C PRO A 485 -24.59 -0.94 -18.16
N ILE A 486 -24.05 -1.09 -19.38
CA ILE A 486 -24.22 -0.13 -20.45
C ILE A 486 -25.71 0.13 -20.71
N GLY A 487 -26.10 1.41 -20.79
CA GLY A 487 -27.46 1.85 -21.11
C GLY A 487 -28.45 1.88 -19.93
N LEU A 488 -28.06 1.37 -18.76
CA LEU A 488 -28.81 1.53 -17.51
C LEU A 488 -28.33 2.81 -16.82
N HIS A 489 -29.14 3.88 -16.86
CA HIS A 489 -28.91 5.13 -16.13
C HIS A 489 -27.58 5.87 -16.44
N GLN A 490 -26.81 5.42 -17.43
CA GLN A 490 -25.57 6.04 -17.87
C GLN A 490 -25.87 7.24 -18.78
N PHE A 491 -25.56 8.43 -18.29
CA PHE A 491 -25.74 9.68 -19.04
C PHE A 491 -24.41 10.17 -19.61
N GLY A 492 -24.30 10.16 -20.93
CA GLY A 492 -23.20 10.77 -21.68
C GLY A 492 -23.64 10.96 -23.13
N ASN A 493 -23.11 11.99 -23.79
CA ASN A 493 -23.29 12.19 -25.24
C ASN A 493 -22.53 11.08 -25.97
N ILE A 494 -23.17 9.93 -26.14
CA ILE A 494 -22.69 8.89 -27.02
C ILE A 494 -23.10 9.30 -28.43
N ASN A 495 -22.22 9.06 -29.40
CA ASN A 495 -22.55 9.32 -30.79
C ASN A 495 -23.84 8.58 -31.15
N CYS A 496 -24.83 9.28 -31.69
CA CYS A 496 -26.13 8.71 -32.07
C CYS A 496 -26.00 7.48 -32.98
N ASP A 497 -24.99 7.43 -33.86
CA ASP A 497 -24.73 6.29 -34.73
C ASP A 497 -24.31 5.04 -33.92
N LEU A 498 -23.55 5.24 -32.83
CA LEU A 498 -23.14 4.15 -31.94
C LEU A 498 -24.31 3.66 -31.10
N GLU A 499 -25.15 4.57 -30.59
CA GLU A 499 -26.39 4.19 -29.90
C GLU A 499 -27.33 3.41 -30.81
N GLU A 500 -27.51 3.87 -32.06
CA GLU A 500 -28.33 3.17 -33.04
C GLU A 500 -27.77 1.77 -33.32
N PHE A 501 -26.46 1.63 -33.52
CA PHE A 501 -25.80 0.33 -33.70
C PHE A 501 -26.01 -0.60 -32.51
N PHE A 502 -25.82 -0.11 -31.27
CA PHE A 502 -26.00 -0.92 -30.06
C PHE A 502 -27.45 -1.40 -29.90
N ASN A 503 -28.42 -0.55 -30.24
CA ASN A 503 -29.83 -0.92 -30.26
C ASN A 503 -30.13 -1.96 -31.33
N GLN A 504 -29.68 -1.76 -32.57
CA GLN A 504 -29.91 -2.70 -33.69
C GLN A 504 -29.32 -4.09 -33.41
N MET A 505 -28.14 -4.15 -32.78
CA MET A 505 -27.45 -5.39 -32.46
C MET A 505 -27.87 -5.99 -31.10
N ASN A 506 -28.81 -5.37 -30.37
CA ASN A 506 -29.23 -5.76 -29.01
C ASN A 506 -28.05 -5.95 -28.04
N LEU A 507 -27.10 -5.01 -28.06
CA LEU A 507 -25.87 -5.09 -27.25
C LEU A 507 -26.06 -4.61 -25.81
N TYR A 508 -27.11 -3.83 -25.54
CA TYR A 508 -27.48 -3.43 -24.19
C TYR A 508 -27.96 -4.63 -23.36
N GLU A 509 -27.57 -4.68 -22.10
CA GLU A 509 -28.07 -5.68 -21.17
C GLU A 509 -29.56 -5.42 -20.90
N ASN A 510 -30.38 -6.47 -20.98
CA ASN A 510 -31.79 -6.35 -20.67
C ASN A 510 -31.96 -6.13 -19.17
N LYS A 511 -32.58 -5.01 -18.76
CA LYS A 511 -32.83 -4.67 -17.35
C LYS A 511 -33.42 -5.83 -16.54
N LYS A 512 -34.40 -6.55 -17.08
CA LYS A 512 -35.02 -7.69 -16.41
C LYS A 512 -34.03 -8.85 -16.24
N SER A 513 -33.23 -9.15 -17.26
CA SER A 513 -32.20 -10.20 -17.20
C SER A 513 -31.12 -9.84 -16.18
N TYR A 514 -30.70 -8.57 -16.16
CA TYR A 514 -29.75 -8.07 -15.18
C TYR A 514 -30.27 -8.16 -13.74
N GLU A 515 -31.50 -7.70 -13.49
CA GLU A 515 -32.15 -7.81 -12.18
C GLU A 515 -32.25 -9.28 -11.72
N GLN A 516 -32.56 -10.21 -12.64
CA GLN A 516 -32.58 -11.64 -12.34
C GLN A 516 -31.19 -12.20 -11.99
N LYS A 517 -30.14 -11.79 -12.71
CA LYS A 517 -28.74 -12.17 -12.42
C LYS A 517 -28.29 -11.63 -11.06
N GLN A 518 -28.58 -10.36 -10.78
CA GLN A 518 -28.28 -9.71 -9.49
C GLN A 518 -28.99 -10.42 -8.33
N GLU A 519 -30.29 -10.68 -8.47
CA GLU A 519 -31.08 -11.38 -7.44
C GLU A 519 -30.51 -12.78 -7.16
N LYS A 520 -30.14 -13.54 -8.20
CA LYS A 520 -29.52 -14.86 -8.02
C LYS A 520 -28.15 -14.78 -7.38
N PHE A 521 -27.32 -13.84 -7.81
CA PHE A 521 -26.02 -13.62 -7.19
C PHE A 521 -26.17 -13.27 -5.70
N HIS A 522 -27.13 -12.42 -5.35
CA HIS A 522 -27.42 -12.04 -3.97
C HIS A 522 -27.96 -13.21 -3.13
N ARG A 523 -28.92 -13.97 -3.66
CA ARG A 523 -29.43 -15.18 -2.99
C ARG A 523 -28.33 -16.23 -2.81
N LEU A 524 -27.44 -16.39 -3.79
CA LEU A 524 -26.28 -17.26 -3.68
C LEU A 524 -25.32 -16.75 -2.62
N SER A 525 -24.97 -15.46 -2.59
CA SER A 525 -24.07 -14.91 -1.56
C SER A 525 -24.61 -15.18 -0.16
N ILE A 526 -25.93 -15.02 0.05
CA ILE A 526 -26.59 -15.41 1.30
C ILE A 526 -26.44 -16.91 1.58
N CYS A 527 -26.60 -17.79 0.57
CA CYS A 527 -26.35 -19.23 0.76
C CYS A 527 -24.93 -19.51 1.26
N PHE A 528 -23.92 -18.86 0.67
CA PHE A 528 -22.53 -19.01 1.10
C PHE A 528 -22.32 -18.50 2.52
N GLU A 529 -22.86 -17.33 2.86
CA GLU A 529 -22.80 -16.77 4.22
C GLU A 529 -23.51 -17.67 5.24
N GLU A 530 -24.62 -18.31 4.90
CA GLU A 530 -25.31 -19.24 5.80
C GLU A 530 -24.49 -20.51 6.09
N ILE A 531 -23.79 -21.04 5.09
CA ILE A 531 -22.94 -22.24 5.26
C ILE A 531 -21.64 -21.89 5.99
N PHE A 532 -21.03 -20.76 5.64
CA PHE A 532 -19.65 -20.39 5.99
C PHE A 532 -19.57 -19.10 6.83
N ASN A 533 -20.56 -18.82 7.68
CA ASN A 533 -20.48 -17.71 8.62
C ASN A 533 -19.51 -17.98 9.76
N LYS A 534 -19.24 -16.91 10.52
CA LYS A 534 -18.45 -16.93 11.74
C LYS A 534 -18.94 -17.90 12.83
N ASN A 535 -20.14 -18.48 12.75
CA ASN A 535 -20.63 -19.46 13.73
C ASN A 535 -20.42 -20.92 13.27
N THR A 536 -20.15 -21.15 11.98
CA THR A 536 -19.93 -22.49 11.41
C THR A 536 -18.46 -22.74 11.06
N LEU A 537 -17.73 -21.70 10.66
CA LEU A 537 -16.28 -21.73 10.45
C LEU A 537 -15.61 -20.59 11.23
N HIS A 538 -14.96 -20.93 12.34
CA HIS A 538 -14.16 -19.96 13.11
C HIS A 538 -12.71 -19.88 12.60
N CYS A 539 -12.20 -20.94 11.98
CA CYS A 539 -10.81 -21.04 11.55
C CYS A 539 -10.59 -20.68 10.08
N PHE A 540 -11.60 -20.14 9.38
CA PHE A 540 -11.53 -19.84 7.95
C PHE A 540 -12.28 -18.54 7.63
N THR A 541 -11.77 -17.79 6.65
CA THR A 541 -12.47 -16.71 5.95
C THR A 541 -12.98 -17.18 4.61
N CYS A 542 -14.12 -16.64 4.20
CA CYS A 542 -14.71 -16.92 2.91
C CYS A 542 -15.14 -15.64 2.19
N ALA A 543 -15.01 -15.63 0.86
CA ALA A 543 -15.58 -14.59 0.00
C ALA A 543 -16.24 -15.21 -1.21
N PHE A 544 -17.36 -14.62 -1.61
CA PHE A 544 -18.06 -14.95 -2.85
C PHE A 544 -18.08 -13.73 -3.75
N LEU A 545 -17.34 -13.78 -4.85
CA LEU A 545 -17.07 -12.62 -5.69
C LEU A 545 -17.49 -12.88 -7.14
N PRO A 546 -18.18 -11.93 -7.80
CA PRO A 546 -18.42 -12.01 -9.22
C PRO A 546 -17.15 -11.60 -9.99
N TYR A 547 -16.93 -12.21 -11.15
CA TYR A 547 -15.87 -11.80 -12.08
C TYR A 547 -16.37 -11.87 -13.54
N GLY A 548 -15.47 -11.74 -14.50
CA GLY A 548 -15.81 -11.86 -15.93
C GLY A 548 -16.70 -10.73 -16.46
N SER A 549 -17.53 -11.05 -17.47
CA SER A 549 -18.40 -10.06 -18.12
C SER A 549 -19.46 -9.47 -17.20
N PHE A 550 -19.97 -10.26 -16.26
CA PHE A 550 -20.95 -9.79 -15.28
C PHE A 550 -20.34 -8.69 -14.39
N ARG A 551 -19.15 -8.94 -13.83
CA ARG A 551 -18.40 -7.93 -13.04
C ARG A 551 -18.13 -6.64 -13.82
N LEU A 552 -17.82 -6.76 -15.11
CA LEU A 552 -17.59 -5.64 -16.01
C LEU A 552 -18.88 -4.96 -16.52
N GLY A 553 -20.08 -5.39 -16.10
CA GLY A 553 -21.35 -4.80 -16.56
C GLY A 553 -21.59 -4.97 -18.07
N LEU A 554 -21.03 -6.02 -18.67
CA LEU A 554 -21.19 -6.31 -20.09
C LEU A 554 -22.30 -7.34 -20.30
N ASN A 555 -23.00 -7.23 -21.43
CA ASN A 555 -23.96 -8.25 -21.83
C ASN A 555 -23.26 -9.63 -21.97
N GLY A 556 -23.83 -10.63 -21.30
CA GLY A 556 -23.32 -12.00 -21.28
C GLY A 556 -24.37 -12.96 -20.74
N GLU A 557 -24.32 -14.22 -21.18
CA GLU A 557 -25.28 -15.25 -20.75
C GLU A 557 -24.88 -15.88 -19.40
N ASP A 558 -23.57 -15.95 -19.15
CA ASP A 558 -22.99 -16.62 -18.00
C ASP A 558 -22.65 -15.64 -16.87
N LEU A 559 -22.86 -16.09 -15.64
CA LEU A 559 -22.45 -15.41 -14.41
C LEU A 559 -21.28 -16.18 -13.80
N ASP A 560 -20.09 -15.60 -13.98
CA ASP A 560 -18.84 -16.14 -13.46
C ASP A 560 -18.62 -15.70 -12.02
N THR A 561 -18.44 -16.64 -11.11
CA THR A 561 -18.22 -16.38 -9.67
C THR A 561 -17.09 -17.20 -9.11
N VAL A 562 -16.40 -16.66 -8.12
CA VAL A 562 -15.40 -17.39 -7.35
C VAL A 562 -15.83 -17.45 -5.89
N PHE A 563 -15.79 -18.66 -5.32
CA PHE A 563 -15.82 -18.89 -3.90
C PHE A 563 -14.40 -19.11 -3.40
N VAL A 564 -13.91 -18.20 -2.58
CA VAL A 564 -12.57 -18.27 -1.99
C VAL A 564 -12.71 -18.68 -0.54
N LEU A 565 -11.94 -19.70 -0.15
CA LEU A 565 -11.80 -20.13 1.22
C LEU A 565 -10.32 -19.97 1.63
N SER A 566 -10.05 -19.22 2.68
CA SER A 566 -8.72 -19.05 3.24
C SER A 566 -8.74 -19.44 4.72
N GLN A 567 -7.73 -20.16 5.21
CA GLN A 567 -7.63 -20.45 6.64
C GLN A 567 -7.46 -19.14 7.45
N GLN A 568 -7.58 -19.18 8.77
CA GLN A 568 -7.13 -18.13 9.68
C GLN A 568 -6.30 -18.77 10.81
N LYS A 569 -5.39 -18.01 11.43
CA LYS A 569 -4.53 -18.50 12.51
C LYS A 569 -5.16 -18.49 13.91
N SER A 570 -6.29 -17.81 14.11
CA SER A 570 -6.96 -17.70 15.42
C SER A 570 -7.54 -19.05 15.89
N LEU A 571 -7.36 -19.35 17.18
CA LEU A 571 -7.43 -20.70 17.75
C LEU A 571 -8.20 -20.77 19.08
N GLU A 572 -9.35 -20.08 19.17
CA GLU A 572 -10.31 -20.33 20.25
C GLU A 572 -11.68 -20.70 19.67
N ASN A 573 -12.26 -21.79 20.18
CA ASN A 573 -13.55 -22.38 19.78
C ASN A 573 -13.61 -22.93 18.34
N LYS A 574 -13.06 -24.13 18.10
CA LYS A 574 -13.23 -24.83 16.81
C LYS A 574 -14.61 -25.46 16.72
N THR A 575 -15.34 -25.22 15.63
CA THR A 575 -16.54 -26.03 15.32
C THR A 575 -16.14 -27.43 14.83
N ASN A 576 -17.13 -28.33 14.75
CA ASN A 576 -16.93 -29.63 14.10
C ASN A 576 -16.54 -29.49 12.61
N LEU A 577 -17.02 -28.42 11.95
CA LEU A 577 -16.71 -28.15 10.55
C LEU A 577 -15.27 -27.63 10.41
N ASP A 578 -14.82 -26.75 11.30
CA ASP A 578 -13.41 -26.31 11.39
C ASP A 578 -12.47 -27.50 11.54
N GLN A 579 -12.78 -28.42 12.45
CA GLN A 579 -11.98 -29.62 12.67
C GLN A 579 -11.91 -30.49 11.42
N THR A 580 -13.03 -30.60 10.68
CA THR A 580 -13.09 -31.38 9.44
C THR A 580 -12.27 -30.71 8.34
N PHE A 581 -12.41 -29.40 8.15
CA PHE A 581 -11.68 -28.64 7.14
C PHE A 581 -10.17 -28.63 7.44
N LEU A 582 -9.78 -28.41 8.71
CA LEU A 582 -8.38 -28.48 9.14
C LEU A 582 -7.76 -29.86 8.95
N ARG A 583 -8.53 -30.95 9.12
CA ARG A 583 -8.07 -32.31 8.86
C ARG A 583 -7.84 -32.55 7.37
N LEU A 584 -8.75 -32.07 6.53
CA LEU A 584 -8.74 -32.29 5.08
C LEU A 584 -7.87 -31.28 4.31
N ARG A 585 -7.26 -30.27 4.98
CA ARG A 585 -6.51 -29.20 4.29
C ARG A 585 -5.38 -29.70 3.38
N TYR A 586 -4.69 -30.76 3.80
CA TYR A 586 -3.63 -31.39 3.01
C TYR A 586 -4.15 -32.44 2.01
N GLN A 587 -5.46 -32.68 2.01
CA GLN A 587 -6.19 -33.58 1.13
C GLN A 587 -7.13 -32.75 0.25
N LEU A 588 -6.55 -31.84 -0.55
CA LEU A 588 -7.30 -30.87 -1.37
C LEU A 588 -8.46 -31.47 -2.18
N PRO A 589 -8.37 -32.68 -2.79
CA PRO A 589 -9.52 -33.27 -3.47
C PRO A 589 -10.70 -33.60 -2.54
N GLU A 590 -10.42 -34.06 -1.32
CA GLU A 590 -11.43 -34.44 -0.33
C GLU A 590 -12.07 -33.19 0.29
N LEU A 591 -11.27 -32.17 0.60
CA LEU A 591 -11.77 -30.87 1.06
C LEU A 591 -12.64 -30.20 -0.01
N THR A 592 -12.18 -30.22 -1.27
CA THR A 592 -12.94 -29.70 -2.41
C THR A 592 -14.28 -30.41 -2.54
N ASN A 593 -14.30 -31.74 -2.51
CA ASN A 593 -15.53 -32.51 -2.62
C ASN A 593 -16.49 -32.20 -1.47
N LEU A 594 -15.99 -32.01 -0.25
CA LEU A 594 -16.79 -31.59 0.89
C LEU A 594 -17.41 -30.20 0.67
N ILE A 595 -16.64 -29.23 0.18
CA ILE A 595 -17.14 -27.88 -0.14
C ILE A 595 -18.24 -27.99 -1.20
N LEU A 596 -17.98 -28.69 -2.30
CA LEU A 596 -18.95 -28.82 -3.39
C LEU A 596 -20.24 -29.52 -2.95
N ASP A 597 -20.15 -30.56 -2.13
CA ASP A 597 -21.34 -31.25 -1.56
C ASP A 597 -22.15 -30.33 -0.64
N LEU A 598 -21.49 -29.52 0.20
CA LEU A 598 -22.17 -28.52 1.04
C LEU A 598 -22.86 -27.45 0.20
N LEU A 599 -22.17 -26.95 -0.83
CA LEU A 599 -22.71 -25.95 -1.75
C LEU A 599 -23.91 -26.48 -2.51
N GLU A 600 -23.77 -27.63 -3.16
CA GLU A 600 -24.83 -28.27 -3.94
C GLU A 600 -26.08 -28.51 -3.08
N LYS A 601 -25.93 -29.04 -1.86
CA LYS A 601 -27.05 -29.24 -0.92
C LYS A 601 -27.75 -27.95 -0.56
N GLN A 602 -27.01 -26.89 -0.25
CA GLN A 602 -27.61 -25.61 0.12
C GLN A 602 -28.29 -24.94 -1.07
N ILE A 603 -27.68 -25.02 -2.24
CA ILE A 603 -28.22 -24.46 -3.47
C ILE A 603 -29.52 -25.17 -3.84
N HIS A 604 -29.57 -26.51 -3.77
CA HIS A 604 -30.83 -27.23 -3.94
C HIS A 604 -31.86 -26.91 -2.86
N ARG A 605 -31.44 -26.64 -1.62
CA ARG A 605 -32.37 -26.19 -0.56
C ARG A 605 -33.04 -24.86 -0.89
N VAL A 606 -32.29 -23.91 -1.46
CA VAL A 606 -32.76 -22.54 -1.71
C VAL A 606 -33.40 -22.37 -3.09
N PHE A 607 -32.97 -23.13 -4.10
CA PHE A 607 -33.36 -22.98 -5.51
C PHE A 607 -34.01 -24.23 -6.09
N ASN A 608 -34.54 -25.15 -5.27
CA ASN A 608 -34.98 -26.50 -5.68
C ASN A 608 -35.83 -26.55 -6.97
N ASN A 609 -36.71 -25.56 -7.16
CA ASN A 609 -37.64 -25.52 -8.31
C ASN A 609 -37.17 -24.62 -9.45
N GLU A 610 -36.02 -23.97 -9.31
CA GLU A 610 -35.48 -22.99 -10.27
C GLU A 610 -34.32 -23.56 -11.10
N ILE A 611 -33.74 -24.70 -10.67
CA ILE A 611 -32.57 -25.33 -11.28
C ILE A 611 -33.01 -26.40 -12.28
N ILE A 612 -32.50 -26.31 -13.51
CA ILE A 612 -32.60 -27.33 -14.56
C ILE A 612 -31.49 -28.39 -14.36
N ASP A 613 -30.26 -27.93 -14.17
CA ASP A 613 -29.07 -28.78 -14.06
C ASP A 613 -28.08 -28.16 -13.07
N CYS A 614 -27.45 -28.99 -12.25
CA CYS A 614 -26.39 -28.61 -11.33
C CYS A 614 -25.34 -29.71 -11.36
N ARG A 615 -24.13 -29.38 -11.84
CA ARG A 615 -23.08 -30.38 -12.06
C ARG A 615 -21.72 -29.86 -11.66
N ASN A 616 -20.92 -30.75 -11.08
CA ASN A 616 -19.52 -30.54 -10.82
C ASN A 616 -18.70 -30.86 -12.09
N ILE A 617 -17.88 -29.91 -12.53
CA ILE A 617 -16.95 -30.05 -13.65
C ILE A 617 -15.54 -30.03 -13.08
N GLN A 618 -14.82 -31.15 -13.25
CA GLN A 618 -13.41 -31.22 -12.90
C GLN A 618 -12.57 -30.49 -13.95
N ALA A 619 -12.04 -29.32 -13.59
CA ALA A 619 -11.10 -28.54 -14.39
C ALA A 619 -9.83 -28.22 -13.57
N ILE A 620 -9.03 -27.25 -14.03
CA ILE A 620 -7.86 -26.75 -13.28
C ILE A 620 -8.27 -26.29 -11.87
N TYR A 621 -9.44 -25.65 -11.78
CA TYR A 621 -10.15 -25.40 -10.54
C TYR A 621 -11.45 -26.21 -10.52
N PRO A 622 -11.95 -26.60 -9.34
CA PRO A 622 -13.27 -27.21 -9.23
C PRO A 622 -14.34 -26.19 -9.60
N ILE A 623 -15.24 -26.57 -10.50
CA ILE A 623 -16.32 -25.70 -11.01
C ILE A 623 -17.66 -26.34 -10.72
N LEU A 624 -18.54 -25.63 -10.02
CA LEU A 624 -19.96 -25.96 -9.93
C LEU A 624 -20.73 -25.15 -10.97
N SER A 625 -21.28 -25.84 -11.98
CA SER A 625 -22.06 -25.23 -13.06
C SER A 625 -23.55 -25.44 -12.80
N ILE A 626 -24.31 -24.35 -12.74
CA ILE A 626 -25.74 -24.35 -12.45
C ILE A 626 -26.48 -23.70 -13.60
N LEU A 627 -27.50 -24.38 -14.12
CA LEU A 627 -28.40 -23.86 -15.15
C LEU A 627 -29.80 -23.65 -14.55
N PHE A 628 -30.32 -22.44 -14.68
CA PHE A 628 -31.65 -22.06 -14.17
C PHE A 628 -32.73 -22.11 -15.26
N ASN A 629 -34.00 -22.15 -14.83
CA ASN A 629 -35.19 -22.20 -15.70
C ASN A 629 -35.26 -21.06 -16.72
N ASP A 630 -34.76 -19.89 -16.37
CA ASP A 630 -34.71 -18.70 -17.23
C ASP A 630 -33.45 -18.63 -18.12
N GLN A 631 -32.74 -19.75 -18.27
CA GLN A 631 -31.49 -19.89 -19.04
C GLN A 631 -30.28 -19.17 -18.46
N THR A 632 -30.37 -18.58 -17.26
CA THR A 632 -29.17 -18.06 -16.59
C THR A 632 -28.25 -19.23 -16.23
N ARG A 633 -26.99 -19.16 -16.63
CA ARG A 633 -25.96 -20.10 -16.20
C ARG A 633 -25.05 -19.42 -15.18
N ILE A 634 -24.75 -20.11 -14.10
CA ILE A 634 -23.84 -19.64 -13.05
C ILE A 634 -22.70 -20.65 -12.93
N GLU A 635 -21.48 -20.16 -13.02
CA GLU A 635 -20.26 -20.95 -12.80
C GLU A 635 -19.61 -20.50 -11.50
N ILE A 636 -19.46 -21.42 -10.54
CA ILE A 636 -18.82 -21.16 -9.25
C ILE A 636 -17.48 -21.88 -9.23
N PHE A 637 -16.41 -21.11 -9.25
CA PHE A 637 -15.04 -21.59 -9.15
C PHE A 637 -14.66 -21.66 -7.67
N VAL A 638 -14.16 -22.81 -7.20
CA VAL A 638 -13.74 -22.98 -5.81
C VAL A 638 -12.23 -22.82 -5.71
N GLN A 639 -11.77 -21.84 -4.95
CA GLN A 639 -10.35 -21.65 -4.67
C GLN A 639 -10.09 -21.77 -3.17
N ILE A 640 -9.19 -22.67 -2.81
CA ILE A 640 -8.74 -22.88 -1.43
C ILE A 640 -7.33 -22.31 -1.32
N LYS A 641 -7.12 -21.39 -0.38
CA LYS A 641 -5.81 -20.80 -0.11
C LYS A 641 -5.31 -21.27 1.26
N GLU A 642 -4.06 -21.71 1.30
CA GLU A 642 -3.34 -21.86 2.57
C GLU A 642 -2.90 -20.47 3.03
N VAL A 643 -3.01 -20.19 4.32
CA VAL A 643 -2.58 -18.91 4.90
C VAL A 643 -1.07 -18.82 4.88
N SER A 644 -0.53 -17.98 4.02
CA SER A 644 0.57 -17.09 4.40
C SER A 644 0.03 -16.13 5.48
N VAL A 645 0.75 -16.03 6.59
CA VAL A 645 0.35 -15.46 7.90
C VAL A 645 -0.23 -14.04 7.81
N ILE A 646 -1.53 -13.82 8.09
CA ILE A 646 -2.09 -12.46 8.19
C ILE A 646 -3.09 -12.32 9.36
N ASP A 647 -3.01 -11.18 10.05
CA ASP A 647 -3.80 -10.77 11.24
C ASP A 647 -5.20 -10.19 10.88
N GLU A 648 -6.05 -10.07 11.91
CA GLU A 648 -7.50 -9.84 11.90
C GLU A 648 -8.03 -8.46 11.42
N ILE A 649 -7.21 -7.56 10.86
CA ILE A 649 -7.68 -6.19 10.52
C ILE A 649 -8.15 -6.03 9.07
N ASP A 650 -7.99 -7.02 8.20
CA ASP A 650 -8.25 -6.77 6.77
C ASP A 650 -9.06 -7.86 6.08
N LEU A 651 -10.34 -7.93 6.45
CA LEU A 651 -11.30 -8.89 5.87
C LEU A 651 -11.54 -8.71 4.36
N LEU A 652 -11.11 -7.58 3.78
CA LEU A 652 -11.16 -7.38 2.33
C LEU A 652 -9.78 -7.39 1.68
N SER A 653 -8.70 -6.89 2.30
CA SER A 653 -7.35 -7.03 1.73
C SER A 653 -6.77 -8.47 1.75
N ASN A 654 -7.28 -9.33 2.63
CA ASN A 654 -6.75 -10.70 2.79
C ASN A 654 -7.16 -11.69 1.68
N PHE A 655 -7.94 -11.28 0.68
CA PHE A 655 -8.27 -12.12 -0.47
C PHE A 655 -7.29 -12.00 -1.65
N TYR A 656 -6.18 -11.22 -1.51
CA TYR A 656 -5.39 -10.73 -2.65
C TYR A 656 -4.09 -11.46 -3.04
N GLU A 657 -3.66 -12.56 -2.41
CA GLU A 657 -2.80 -13.53 -3.14
C GLU A 657 -3.69 -14.28 -4.14
N PRO A 658 -3.38 -14.37 -5.44
CA PRO A 658 -4.34 -14.15 -6.53
C PRO A 658 -5.48 -15.18 -6.63
N VAL A 659 -6.73 -14.72 -6.57
CA VAL A 659 -7.70 -15.22 -7.55
C VAL A 659 -7.40 -14.45 -8.82
N HIS A 660 -6.61 -15.02 -9.73
CA HIS A 660 -6.12 -14.30 -10.92
C HIS A 660 -7.24 -13.51 -11.62
N GLY A 661 -8.44 -14.10 -11.79
CA GLY A 661 -9.55 -13.43 -12.47
C GLY A 661 -10.17 -12.19 -11.78
N VAL A 662 -10.21 -12.09 -10.45
CA VAL A 662 -10.86 -10.95 -9.76
C VAL A 662 -9.91 -9.77 -9.66
N HIS A 663 -8.69 -10.03 -9.21
CA HIS A 663 -7.68 -9.01 -9.02
C HIS A 663 -7.29 -8.35 -10.36
N ASP A 664 -7.14 -9.16 -11.41
CA ASP A 664 -6.81 -8.64 -12.74
C ASP A 664 -7.92 -7.73 -13.29
N ILE A 665 -9.19 -8.01 -12.96
CA ILE A 665 -10.32 -7.14 -13.33
C ILE A 665 -10.29 -5.82 -12.54
N GLU A 666 -9.96 -5.85 -11.25
CA GLU A 666 -9.88 -4.61 -10.45
C GLU A 666 -8.75 -3.71 -10.93
N ARG A 667 -7.57 -4.27 -11.22
CA ARG A 667 -6.49 -3.53 -11.88
C ARG A 667 -6.91 -2.98 -13.23
N LEU A 668 -7.63 -3.77 -14.03
CA LEU A 668 -8.15 -3.32 -15.32
C LEU A 668 -9.10 -2.12 -15.16
N ILE A 669 -10.02 -2.16 -14.19
CA ILE A 669 -10.97 -1.07 -13.89
C ILE A 669 -10.24 0.21 -13.46
N ILE A 670 -9.17 0.08 -12.66
CA ILE A 670 -8.33 1.21 -12.25
C ILE A 670 -7.60 1.80 -13.47
N TYR A 671 -6.99 0.92 -14.27
CA TYR A 671 -6.15 1.29 -15.40
C TYR A 671 -6.93 2.05 -16.50
N VAL A 672 -8.20 1.71 -16.75
CA VAL A 672 -9.00 2.33 -17.82
C VAL A 672 -9.39 3.79 -17.54
N ARG A 673 -9.32 4.24 -16.27
CA ARG A 673 -9.69 5.58 -15.77
C ARG A 673 -11.17 5.99 -15.92
N TYR A 674 -11.82 5.61 -17.01
CA TYR A 674 -13.23 5.88 -17.32
C TYR A 674 -13.95 4.56 -17.67
N PRO A 675 -14.49 3.84 -16.67
CA PRO A 675 -15.08 2.51 -16.88
C PRO A 675 -16.20 2.48 -17.94
N VAL A 676 -17.05 3.51 -18.00
CA VAL A 676 -18.18 3.58 -18.96
C VAL A 676 -17.70 3.55 -20.41
N ILE A 677 -16.73 4.42 -20.76
CA ILE A 677 -16.21 4.49 -22.13
C ILE A 677 -15.54 3.17 -22.50
N PHE A 678 -14.80 2.58 -21.55
CA PHE A 678 -14.19 1.27 -21.71
C PHE A 678 -15.24 0.18 -21.96
N GLN A 679 -16.36 0.15 -21.24
CA GLN A 679 -17.43 -0.82 -21.45
C GLN A 679 -18.02 -0.72 -22.86
N TYR A 680 -18.33 0.49 -23.35
CA TYR A 680 -18.81 0.69 -24.73
C TYR A 680 -17.79 0.21 -25.76
N PHE A 681 -16.52 0.62 -25.60
CA PHE A 681 -15.49 0.23 -26.55
C PHE A 681 -15.23 -1.28 -26.57
N LEU A 682 -15.15 -1.90 -25.39
CA LEU A 682 -14.97 -3.34 -25.26
C LEU A 682 -16.16 -4.11 -25.83
N THR A 683 -17.40 -3.65 -25.60
CA THR A 683 -18.60 -4.30 -26.15
C THR A 683 -18.55 -4.27 -27.68
N PHE A 684 -18.27 -3.12 -28.27
CA PHE A 684 -18.13 -2.97 -29.72
C PHE A 684 -17.04 -3.90 -30.29
N ILE A 685 -15.84 -3.91 -29.68
CA ILE A 685 -14.73 -4.75 -30.16
C ILE A 685 -15.02 -6.24 -30.00
N ARG A 686 -15.66 -6.66 -28.90
CA ARG A 686 -16.07 -8.06 -28.72
C ARG A 686 -17.06 -8.49 -29.80
N THR A 687 -18.08 -7.69 -30.06
CA THR A 687 -19.07 -7.95 -31.13
C THR A 687 -18.38 -8.02 -32.49
N TRP A 688 -17.49 -7.08 -32.81
CA TRP A 688 -16.71 -7.11 -34.04
C TRP A 688 -15.85 -8.38 -34.17
N ALA A 689 -15.13 -8.75 -33.11
CA ALA A 689 -14.27 -9.95 -33.10
C ALA A 689 -15.07 -11.24 -33.27
N GLN A 690 -16.27 -11.31 -32.69
CA GLN A 690 -17.21 -12.42 -32.87
C GLN A 690 -17.70 -12.50 -34.33
N HIS A 691 -18.15 -11.38 -34.90
CA HIS A 691 -18.63 -11.32 -36.29
C HIS A 691 -17.54 -11.63 -37.33
N THR A 692 -16.29 -11.30 -37.04
CA THR A 692 -15.14 -11.57 -37.92
C THR A 692 -14.51 -12.95 -37.69
N GLY A 693 -14.98 -13.71 -36.70
CA GLY A 693 -14.52 -15.08 -36.44
C GLY A 693 -13.16 -15.19 -35.75
N ILE A 694 -12.72 -14.14 -35.04
CA ILE A 694 -11.44 -14.08 -34.32
C ILE A 694 -11.61 -13.99 -32.80
N TYR A 695 -12.76 -14.41 -32.28
CA TYR A 695 -13.05 -14.47 -30.85
C TYR A 695 -13.09 -15.93 -30.38
N GLY A 696 -12.15 -16.33 -29.53
CA GLY A 696 -12.15 -17.67 -28.92
C GLY A 696 -10.76 -18.23 -28.60
N GLN A 697 -10.41 -18.25 -27.31
CA GLN A 697 -9.12 -18.75 -26.81
C GLN A 697 -8.86 -20.22 -27.16
N VAL A 698 -9.91 -21.05 -27.11
CA VAL A 698 -9.83 -22.49 -27.44
C VAL A 698 -9.38 -22.73 -28.88
N TYR A 699 -9.63 -21.77 -29.78
CA TYR A 699 -9.27 -21.84 -31.19
C TYR A 699 -7.93 -21.15 -31.51
N GLY A 700 -7.17 -20.74 -30.48
CA GLY A 700 -5.91 -20.01 -30.65
C GLY A 700 -6.06 -18.52 -30.95
N TYR A 701 -7.29 -17.98 -30.90
CA TYR A 701 -7.57 -16.55 -31.00
C TYR A 701 -7.64 -15.89 -29.62
N LEU A 702 -7.86 -14.58 -29.57
CA LEU A 702 -7.99 -13.85 -28.31
C LEU A 702 -9.32 -14.18 -27.62
N GLY A 703 -9.27 -14.39 -26.31
CA GLY A 703 -10.44 -14.55 -25.44
C GLY A 703 -10.98 -13.21 -24.93
N GLY A 704 -12.09 -13.25 -24.19
CA GLY A 704 -12.76 -12.04 -23.68
C GLY A 704 -11.83 -11.14 -22.83
N PHE A 705 -11.05 -11.74 -21.93
CA PHE A 705 -10.11 -10.99 -21.09
C PHE A 705 -8.95 -10.39 -21.88
N SER A 706 -8.40 -11.11 -22.86
CA SER A 706 -7.33 -10.58 -23.73
C SER A 706 -7.80 -9.37 -24.54
N TRP A 707 -9.03 -9.40 -25.07
CA TRP A 707 -9.64 -8.24 -25.71
C TRP A 707 -9.84 -7.07 -24.73
N ALA A 708 -10.21 -7.38 -23.48
CA ALA A 708 -10.37 -6.38 -22.43
C ALA A 708 -9.05 -5.64 -22.14
N ILE A 709 -7.92 -6.35 -22.02
CA ILE A 709 -6.59 -5.74 -21.86
C ILE A 709 -6.25 -4.81 -23.03
N LEU A 710 -6.45 -5.27 -24.27
CA LEU A 710 -6.16 -4.45 -25.46
C LEU A 710 -7.01 -3.18 -25.50
N CYS A 711 -8.31 -3.31 -25.21
CA CYS A 711 -9.20 -2.16 -25.14
C CYS A 711 -8.79 -1.19 -24.03
N ALA A 712 -8.39 -1.71 -22.88
CA ALA A 712 -7.96 -0.89 -21.75
C ALA A 712 -6.69 -0.09 -22.06
N TYR A 713 -5.71 -0.71 -22.72
CA TYR A 713 -4.51 -0.02 -23.22
C TYR A 713 -4.85 1.17 -24.13
N ILE A 714 -5.80 0.99 -25.05
CA ILE A 714 -6.25 2.07 -25.94
C ILE A 714 -6.98 3.15 -25.14
N CYS A 715 -7.92 2.79 -24.26
CA CYS A 715 -8.63 3.74 -23.41
C CYS A 715 -7.67 4.60 -22.58
N HIS A 716 -6.71 3.98 -21.88
CA HIS A 716 -5.72 4.67 -21.07
C HIS A 716 -4.87 5.65 -21.91
N LYS A 717 -4.45 5.23 -23.10
CA LYS A 717 -3.60 6.02 -23.98
C LYS A 717 -4.30 7.24 -24.60
N PHE A 718 -5.60 7.15 -24.91
CA PHE A 718 -6.30 8.19 -25.67
C PHE A 718 -7.27 9.04 -24.84
N LEU A 719 -7.83 8.51 -23.74
CA LEU A 719 -8.75 9.26 -22.87
C LEU A 719 -8.03 10.16 -21.88
N SER A 720 -6.72 10.00 -21.71
CA SER A 720 -5.89 10.83 -20.82
C SER A 720 -5.55 12.21 -21.39
N LEU A 721 -5.73 12.43 -22.70
CA LEU A 721 -5.17 13.59 -23.38
C LEU A 721 -6.18 14.67 -23.77
N ASN A 722 -7.50 14.43 -23.88
CA ASN A 722 -8.41 15.42 -24.51
C ASN A 722 -9.93 15.38 -24.19
N THR A 723 -10.48 14.52 -23.34
CA THR A 723 -11.93 14.20 -23.45
C THR A 723 -12.92 14.88 -22.51
N TYR A 724 -12.52 15.85 -21.69
CA TYR A 724 -13.48 16.72 -20.99
C TYR A 724 -13.05 18.19 -21.03
N SER A 725 -12.88 18.72 -22.24
CA SER A 725 -13.03 20.16 -22.44
C SER A 725 -14.47 20.53 -22.10
N PHE A 726 -14.67 21.11 -20.93
CA PHE A 726 -15.82 21.97 -20.63
C PHE A 726 -15.93 23.03 -21.73
N ALA A 727 -16.76 22.79 -22.73
CA ALA A 727 -17.39 23.82 -23.57
C ALA A 727 -18.18 23.12 -24.68
N GLY A 728 -19.45 23.47 -24.81
CA GLY A 728 -20.11 23.33 -26.10
C GLY A 728 -19.33 24.11 -27.15
N SER A 729 -18.87 23.40 -28.18
CA SER A 729 -18.66 23.97 -29.50
C SER A 729 -18.52 22.83 -30.50
N GLU A 730 -19.61 22.62 -31.25
CA GLU A 730 -19.77 21.91 -32.53
C GLU A 730 -19.52 20.40 -32.61
#